data_AF-A0A420TZB0-F1
#
_entry.id   AF-A0A420TZB0-F1
#
_cell.length_a   1.000
_cell.length_b   1.000
_cell.length_c   1.000
_cell.angle_alpha   90.00
_cell.angle_beta   90.00
_cell.angle_gamma   90.00
#
_symmetry.space_group_name_H-M   'P 1'
#
loop_
_entity.id
_entity.type
_entity.pdbx_description
1 polymer ?
#
loop_
_entity_poly.entity_id
_entity_poly.type
_entity_poly.pdbx_seq_one_letter_code
_entity_poly.pdbx_strand_id
1 'polypeptide(L)'
;MDAQQETSRVLNLQQLDLILSLLPDPAGAKVLRDQFVSACQIVERKEDEAEALHGRAESQSNLLRDQLEELKTEREDFQKHKSLETEKLKDEQAKLKALAETLGSQFQHLSTNAGKVTEKVSDCQKTVAERLHVFEEAISHRASDREENVNLLNKRVEDLLNSARNNTEDLSSMKSKSDEMATAVESVKEDQKRIESSLKNGVTMEGMTEQIEPLVELANAIKKVVEEQPTVQFLDTKFAEVGRLAEQLQQAYAKVNELTQENQTLRNDNENLKTEVGHARDFKAQAKDAFDDFEDRVKDKDSKIEELQGARNDLHNQLMEANSQISQGQDASRELQRVQRSLRTAEADCRELAGVKARLQQAEQIEQRLAQKVTELKHSLEGEKKAHDVCSSKLTEALTSLRDVNRQKEKLEDDILQVRNELRELRSQQTLDLQKQMKDQWDAVSKAMKEQLSEKHSHEETVRQLKGSWSSEKEALQGQISAKVSLIGNLEQEIQTLQSRVSKLEPLQSELDTANGNISRMSSDLEEAKLSLRDSEARVTELEEEVIVSGTELDHLEAENGRLKGSSESVLQKLQGSEGTVKRLQQECQNLHGELSSLQAQSVRIPEGAAGEVSRVFYRAADELRDIPIILDTNGELGTSELASELITLIDCYNWKENLLSFLHSDSEDWFCLEQVMAGDRDGKANGDKCKHHDDCLLVTVDSLLGIPGLKFMMSK
;
A
#
# COMPACT_ATOMS: atom_id res chain seq x y z
N MET A 1 25.19 63.02 -57.35
CA MET A 1 24.65 61.67 -57.61
C MET A 1 25.78 60.72 -57.30
N ASP A 2 25.82 60.26 -56.05
CA ASP A 2 26.88 59.41 -55.54
C ASP A 2 26.72 58.03 -56.16
N ALA A 3 27.59 57.71 -57.11
CA ALA A 3 27.67 56.36 -57.65
C ALA A 3 28.13 55.45 -56.50
N GLN A 4 27.21 54.68 -55.93
CA GLN A 4 27.53 53.62 -54.97
C GLN A 4 28.58 52.72 -55.63
N GLN A 5 29.78 52.75 -55.06
CA GLN A 5 30.88 51.92 -55.49
C GLN A 5 30.49 50.47 -55.16
N GLU A 6 30.06 49.71 -56.16
CA GLU A 6 29.79 48.29 -56.00
C GLU A 6 31.09 47.61 -55.55
N THR A 7 31.06 46.99 -54.38
CA THR A 7 32.18 46.24 -53.81
C THR A 7 31.77 44.79 -53.66
N SER A 8 32.58 43.85 -54.15
CA SER A 8 32.42 42.42 -53.93
C SER A 8 33.54 41.91 -53.02
N ARG A 9 33.21 40.98 -52.12
CA ARG A 9 34.17 40.25 -51.27
C ARG A 9 34.90 39.17 -52.05
N VAL A 10 34.29 38.66 -53.12
CA VAL A 10 34.76 37.52 -53.91
C VAL A 10 35.66 37.95 -55.07
N LEU A 11 35.37 39.10 -55.69
CA LEU A 11 36.08 39.56 -56.89
C LEU A 11 36.40 41.06 -56.83
N ASN A 12 37.62 41.44 -57.21
CA ASN A 12 37.99 42.85 -57.31
C ASN A 12 37.37 43.48 -58.57
N LEU A 13 36.26 44.19 -58.37
CA LEU A 13 35.49 44.81 -59.45
C LEU A 13 36.27 45.89 -60.22
N GLN A 14 37.29 46.51 -59.62
CA GLN A 14 38.16 47.47 -60.32
C GLN A 14 39.07 46.78 -61.35
N GLN A 15 39.56 45.58 -61.04
CA GLN A 15 40.33 44.79 -62.00
C GLN A 15 39.46 44.21 -63.10
N LEU A 16 38.22 43.81 -62.77
CA LEU A 16 37.24 43.37 -63.76
C LEU A 16 36.90 44.51 -64.74
N ASP A 17 36.66 45.71 -64.23
CA ASP A 17 36.37 46.90 -65.04
C ASP A 17 37.53 47.26 -65.96
N LEU A 18 38.78 47.13 -65.48
CA LEU A 18 39.98 47.33 -66.29
C LEU A 18 40.08 46.31 -67.43
N ILE A 19 39.81 45.03 -67.16
CA ILE A 19 39.87 43.96 -68.17
C ILE A 19 38.75 44.13 -69.21
N LEU A 20 37.54 44.46 -68.77
CA LEU A 20 36.39 44.65 -69.65
C LEU A 20 36.51 45.93 -70.51
N SER A 21 37.28 46.93 -70.06
CA SER A 21 37.58 48.14 -70.86
C SER A 21 38.42 47.89 -72.12
N LEU A 22 39.07 46.72 -72.21
CA LEU A 22 39.85 46.30 -73.38
C LEU A 22 38.97 45.67 -74.48
N LEU A 23 37.67 45.47 -74.23
CA LEU A 23 36.74 44.93 -75.22
C LEU A 23 36.24 46.04 -76.16
N PRO A 24 36.25 45.82 -77.49
CA PRO A 24 35.85 46.82 -78.48
C PRO A 24 34.33 47.06 -78.53
N ASP A 25 33.52 46.17 -77.95
CA ASP A 25 32.07 46.34 -77.80
C ASP A 25 31.70 46.73 -76.36
N PRO A 26 31.40 48.01 -76.09
CA PRO A 26 31.06 48.48 -74.75
C PRO A 26 29.70 47.95 -74.25
N ALA A 27 28.78 47.56 -75.14
CA ALA A 27 27.51 46.97 -74.74
C ALA A 27 27.70 45.54 -74.24
N GLY A 28 28.47 44.72 -74.96
CA GLY A 28 28.87 43.38 -74.52
C GLY A 28 29.69 43.38 -73.23
N ALA A 29 30.63 44.33 -73.09
CA ALA A 29 31.43 44.48 -71.87
C ALA A 29 30.55 44.76 -70.63
N LYS A 30 29.51 45.59 -70.78
CA LYS A 30 28.55 45.87 -69.70
C LYS A 30 27.74 44.64 -69.32
N VAL A 31 27.23 43.88 -70.29
CA VAL A 31 26.47 42.65 -70.02
C VAL A 31 27.33 41.62 -69.28
N LEU A 32 28.59 41.46 -69.67
CA LEU A 32 29.53 40.58 -68.98
C LEU A 32 29.79 41.05 -67.55
N ARG A 33 30.01 42.36 -67.35
CA ARG A 33 30.17 42.95 -66.02
C ARG A 33 28.98 42.63 -65.12
N ASP A 34 27.76 42.88 -65.60
CA ASP A 34 26.54 42.67 -64.84
C ASP A 34 26.34 41.18 -64.50
N GLN A 35 26.71 40.27 -65.41
CA GLN A 35 26.71 38.82 -65.16
C GLN A 35 27.73 38.41 -64.10
N PHE A 36 28.96 38.95 -64.15
CA PHE A 36 29.99 38.66 -63.15
C PHE A 36 29.62 39.21 -61.78
N VAL A 37 29.09 40.44 -61.71
CA VAL A 37 28.60 41.04 -60.46
C VAL A 37 27.44 40.22 -59.90
N SER A 38 26.47 39.84 -60.73
CA SER A 38 25.35 38.99 -60.31
C SER A 38 25.82 37.61 -59.82
N ALA A 39 26.82 37.00 -60.47
CA ALA A 39 27.39 35.73 -60.02
C ALA A 39 28.09 35.87 -58.66
N CYS A 40 28.87 36.94 -58.46
CA CYS A 40 29.53 37.22 -57.19
C CYS A 40 28.51 37.43 -56.06
N GLN A 41 27.43 38.17 -56.30
CA GLN A 41 26.35 38.38 -55.32
C GLN A 41 25.61 37.09 -54.96
N ILE A 42 25.46 36.15 -55.91
CA ILE A 42 24.87 34.84 -55.63
C ILE A 42 25.81 34.02 -54.73
N VAL A 43 27.12 34.05 -55.01
CA VAL A 43 28.13 33.35 -54.20
C VAL A 43 28.16 33.90 -52.78
N GLU A 44 28.22 35.23 -52.62
CA GLU A 44 28.22 35.89 -51.32
C GLU A 44 26.95 35.55 -50.52
N ARG A 45 25.77 35.59 -51.16
CA ARG A 45 24.51 35.20 -50.50
C ARG A 45 24.51 33.74 -50.07
N LYS A 46 25.13 32.85 -50.86
CA LYS A 46 25.24 31.42 -50.53
C LYS A 46 26.26 31.16 -49.43
N GLU A 47 27.32 31.96 -49.36
CA GLU A 47 28.30 31.94 -48.28
C GLU A 47 27.67 32.41 -46.96
N ASP A 48 26.94 33.54 -46.97
CA ASP A 48 26.20 34.03 -45.81
C ASP A 48 25.13 33.02 -45.35
N GLU A 49 24.41 32.37 -46.28
CA GLU A 49 23.47 31.28 -45.96
C GLU A 49 24.17 30.07 -45.33
N ALA A 50 25.35 29.71 -45.82
CA ALA A 50 26.15 28.59 -45.30
C ALA A 50 26.69 28.90 -43.89
N GLU A 51 27.21 30.11 -43.65
CA GLU A 51 27.63 30.54 -42.32
C GLU A 51 26.45 30.57 -41.33
N ALA A 52 25.28 31.06 -41.75
CA ALA A 52 24.09 31.07 -40.91
C ALA A 52 23.55 29.66 -40.61
N LEU A 53 23.71 28.71 -41.54
CA LEU A 53 23.39 27.29 -41.29
C LEU A 53 24.43 26.65 -40.37
N HIS A 54 25.71 26.96 -40.54
CA HIS A 54 26.78 26.46 -39.69
C HIS A 54 26.63 26.94 -38.25
N GLY A 55 26.37 28.23 -38.03
CA GLY A 55 26.13 28.79 -36.69
C GLY A 55 24.90 28.19 -36.01
N ARG A 56 23.84 27.89 -36.76
CA ARG A 56 22.66 27.17 -36.24
C ARG A 56 22.98 25.73 -35.86
N ALA A 57 23.70 25.00 -36.71
CA ALA A 57 24.12 23.63 -36.43
C ALA A 57 25.05 23.55 -35.22
N GLU A 58 25.98 24.50 -35.08
CA GLU A 58 26.88 24.58 -33.93
C GLU A 58 26.13 24.92 -32.64
N SER A 59 25.19 25.87 -32.68
CA SER A 59 24.33 26.19 -31.54
C SER A 59 23.50 24.99 -31.09
N GLN A 60 22.94 24.24 -32.05
CA GLN A 60 22.16 23.04 -31.78
C GLN A 60 23.05 21.90 -31.24
N SER A 61 24.28 21.77 -31.73
CA SER A 61 25.26 20.80 -31.21
C SER A 61 25.67 21.11 -29.78
N ASN A 62 25.86 22.39 -29.44
CA ASN A 62 26.18 22.80 -28.07
C ASN A 62 24.99 22.56 -27.13
N LEU A 63 23.76 22.89 -27.55
CA LEU A 63 22.55 22.61 -26.77
C LEU A 63 22.40 21.11 -26.47
N LEU A 64 22.58 20.25 -27.47
CA LEU A 64 22.51 18.80 -27.29
C LEU A 64 23.62 18.28 -26.36
N ARG A 65 24.81 18.89 -26.40
CA ARG A 65 25.91 18.55 -25.50
C ARG A 65 25.58 18.89 -24.05
N ASP A 66 25.01 20.07 -23.81
CA ASP A 66 24.61 20.52 -22.48
C ASP A 66 23.51 19.62 -21.91
N GLN A 67 22.50 19.28 -22.71
CA GLN A 67 21.44 18.33 -22.32
C GLN A 67 21.99 16.94 -21.99
N LEU A 68 23.02 16.48 -22.70
CA LEU A 68 23.62 15.18 -22.47
C LEU A 68 24.42 15.15 -21.15
N GLU A 69 25.11 16.24 -20.82
CA GLU A 69 25.82 16.35 -19.54
C GLU A 69 24.85 16.50 -18.36
N GLU A 70 23.73 17.22 -18.53
CA GLU A 70 22.64 17.30 -17.54
C GLU A 70 22.05 15.92 -17.24
N LEU A 71 21.65 15.17 -18.28
CA LEU A 71 21.15 13.79 -18.14
C LEU A 71 22.16 12.85 -17.48
N LYS A 72 23.46 13.08 -17.72
CA LYS A 72 24.52 12.28 -17.10
C LYS A 72 24.64 12.60 -15.61
N THR A 73 24.54 13.87 -15.21
CA THR A 73 24.51 14.25 -13.79
C THR A 73 23.27 13.70 -13.08
N GLU A 74 22.09 13.80 -13.68
CA GLU A 74 20.86 13.20 -13.13
C GLU A 74 20.99 11.69 -12.94
N ARG A 75 21.60 11.01 -13.92
CA ARG A 75 21.85 9.56 -13.82
C ARG A 75 22.79 9.22 -12.67
N GLU A 76 23.86 9.98 -12.47
CA GLU A 76 24.80 9.77 -11.38
C GLU A 76 24.12 9.98 -10.01
N ASP A 77 23.27 10.99 -9.89
CA ASP A 77 22.54 11.25 -8.65
C ASP A 77 21.44 10.21 -8.38
N PHE A 78 20.73 9.75 -9.42
CA PHE A 78 19.82 8.62 -9.31
C PHE A 78 20.54 7.34 -8.87
N GLN A 79 21.74 7.08 -9.41
CA GLN A 79 22.56 5.94 -9.04
C GLN A 79 22.97 5.99 -7.56
N LYS A 80 23.40 7.17 -7.07
CA LYS A 80 23.72 7.39 -5.65
C LYS A 80 22.50 7.18 -4.76
N HIS A 81 21.35 7.74 -5.15
CA HIS A 81 20.11 7.59 -4.40
C HIS A 81 19.70 6.11 -4.29
N LYS A 82 19.75 5.38 -5.41
CA LYS A 82 19.50 3.93 -5.44
C LYS A 82 20.44 3.15 -4.51
N SER A 83 21.73 3.46 -4.49
CA SER A 83 22.67 2.78 -3.58
C SER A 83 22.33 3.02 -2.12
N LEU A 84 21.96 4.26 -1.75
CA LEU A 84 21.57 4.62 -0.39
C LEU A 84 20.29 3.90 0.03
N GLU A 85 19.28 3.85 -0.84
CA GLU A 85 18.02 3.16 -0.59
C GLU A 85 18.24 1.64 -0.39
N THR A 86 19.12 1.06 -1.20
CA THR A 86 19.48 -0.37 -1.10
C THR A 86 20.18 -0.69 0.23
N GLU A 87 21.01 0.22 0.73
CA GLU A 87 21.70 0.07 2.02
C GLU A 87 20.70 0.17 3.19
N LYS A 88 19.79 1.15 3.16
CA LYS A 88 18.69 1.25 4.13
C LYS A 88 17.82 -0.01 4.18
N LEU A 89 17.48 -0.57 3.03
CA LEU A 89 16.69 -1.80 2.97
C LEU A 89 17.44 -3.00 3.56
N LYS A 90 18.76 -3.08 3.38
CA LYS A 90 19.58 -4.12 4.03
C LYS A 90 19.62 -3.96 5.54
N ASP A 91 19.71 -2.72 6.03
CA ASP A 91 19.67 -2.43 7.46
C ASP A 91 18.31 -2.79 8.07
N GLU A 92 17.21 -2.45 7.41
CA GLU A 92 15.86 -2.85 7.84
C GLU A 92 15.66 -4.37 7.79
N GLN A 93 16.18 -5.05 6.77
CA GLN A 93 16.18 -6.51 6.70
C GLN A 93 16.96 -7.14 7.87
N ALA A 94 18.10 -6.55 8.25
CA ALA A 94 18.88 -7.02 9.39
C ALA A 94 18.13 -6.81 10.72
N LYS A 95 17.46 -5.67 10.89
CA LYS A 95 16.60 -5.40 12.07
C LYS A 95 15.44 -6.37 12.16
N LEU A 96 14.73 -6.64 11.06
CA LEU A 96 13.64 -7.61 11.01
C LEU A 96 14.12 -9.02 11.37
N LYS A 97 15.30 -9.42 10.89
CA LYS A 97 15.89 -10.72 11.23
C LYS A 97 16.22 -10.82 12.72
N ALA A 98 16.84 -9.79 13.30
CA ALA A 98 17.14 -9.74 14.74
C ALA A 98 15.85 -9.77 15.59
N LEU A 99 14.79 -9.10 15.13
CA LEU A 99 13.49 -9.08 15.80
C LEU A 99 12.82 -10.45 15.73
N ALA A 100 12.88 -11.14 14.59
CA ALA A 100 12.39 -12.50 14.43
C ALA A 100 13.14 -13.51 15.31
N GLU A 101 14.47 -13.41 15.40
CA GLU A 101 15.29 -14.24 16.30
C GLU A 101 14.92 -13.99 17.77
N THR A 102 14.73 -12.71 18.15
CA THR A 102 14.31 -12.33 19.50
C THR A 102 12.91 -12.88 19.82
N LEU A 103 11.95 -12.73 18.91
CA LEU A 103 10.59 -13.24 19.08
C LEU A 103 10.59 -14.77 19.20
N GLY A 104 11.40 -15.45 18.39
CA GLY A 104 11.59 -16.90 18.44
C GLY A 104 12.11 -17.36 19.80
N SER A 105 13.13 -16.69 20.34
CA SER A 105 13.68 -17.00 21.67
C SER A 105 12.67 -16.76 22.80
N GLN A 106 11.87 -15.70 22.72
CA GLN A 106 10.81 -15.40 23.70
C GLN A 106 9.69 -16.44 23.62
N PHE A 107 9.28 -16.85 22.42
CA PHE A 107 8.26 -17.88 22.25
C PHE A 107 8.72 -19.22 22.79
N GLN A 108 9.99 -19.59 22.56
CA GLN A 108 10.57 -20.82 23.10
C GLN A 108 10.64 -20.80 24.64
N HIS A 109 10.96 -19.65 25.23
CA HIS A 109 10.93 -19.46 26.69
C HIS A 109 9.51 -19.55 27.26
N LEU A 110 8.52 -18.94 26.60
CA LEU A 110 7.09 -19.03 26.95
C LEU A 110 6.59 -20.47 26.86
N SER A 111 6.90 -21.18 25.78
CA SER A 111 6.53 -22.58 25.59
C SER A 111 7.15 -23.49 26.67
N THR A 112 8.40 -23.23 27.05
CA THR A 112 9.09 -23.96 28.12
C THR A 112 8.43 -23.70 29.48
N ASN A 113 8.06 -22.44 29.76
CA ASN A 113 7.39 -22.08 31.00
C ASN A 113 5.96 -22.60 31.08
N ALA A 114 5.22 -22.59 29.97
CA ALA A 114 3.89 -23.19 29.87
C ALA A 114 3.96 -24.71 30.16
N GLY A 115 4.97 -25.40 29.64
CA GLY A 115 5.23 -26.81 29.97
C GLY A 115 5.46 -27.03 31.47
N LYS A 116 6.33 -26.23 32.10
CA LYS A 116 6.59 -26.30 33.55
C LYS A 116 5.37 -25.97 34.42
N VAL A 117 4.54 -25.02 34.00
CA VAL A 117 3.30 -24.68 34.71
C VAL A 117 2.30 -25.83 34.59
N THR A 118 2.18 -26.43 33.41
CA THR A 118 1.29 -27.57 33.18
C THR A 118 1.69 -28.78 34.04
N GLU A 119 3.00 -29.07 34.12
CA GLU A 119 3.55 -30.13 34.97
C GLU A 119 3.26 -29.87 36.46
N LYS A 120 3.51 -28.64 36.95
CA LYS A 120 3.18 -28.25 38.33
C LYS A 120 1.69 -28.31 38.65
N VAL A 121 0.82 -27.92 37.71
CA VAL A 121 -0.63 -28.01 37.88
C VAL A 121 -1.07 -29.48 37.96
N SER A 122 -0.52 -30.35 37.11
CA SER A 122 -0.76 -31.79 37.15
C SER A 122 -0.31 -32.42 38.48
N ASP A 123 0.88 -32.07 38.97
CA ASP A 123 1.40 -32.54 40.26
C ASP A 123 0.56 -32.06 41.44
N CYS A 124 0.14 -30.79 41.40
CA CYS A 124 -0.73 -30.20 42.43
C CYS A 124 -2.12 -30.86 42.41
N GLN A 125 -2.67 -31.12 41.23
CA GLN A 125 -3.97 -31.79 41.06
C GLN A 125 -3.93 -33.23 41.56
N LYS A 126 -2.84 -33.96 41.29
CA LYS A 126 -2.61 -35.30 41.82
C LYS A 126 -2.48 -35.30 43.35
N THR A 127 -1.71 -34.37 43.91
CA THR A 127 -1.52 -34.23 45.36
C THR A 127 -2.83 -33.89 46.08
N VAL A 128 -3.65 -33.00 45.49
CA VAL A 128 -4.97 -32.65 46.03
C VAL A 128 -5.93 -33.83 45.96
N ALA A 129 -5.94 -34.58 44.85
CA ALA A 129 -6.77 -35.78 44.71
C ALA A 129 -6.39 -36.88 45.73
N GLU A 130 -5.10 -37.13 45.94
CA GLU A 130 -4.60 -38.09 46.92
C GLU A 130 -4.98 -37.68 48.35
N ARG A 131 -4.87 -36.39 48.70
CA ARG A 131 -5.26 -35.91 50.04
C ARG A 131 -6.77 -35.94 50.26
N LEU A 132 -7.57 -35.57 49.26
CA LEU A 132 -9.03 -35.65 49.36
C LEU A 132 -9.52 -37.08 49.54
N HIS A 133 -8.92 -38.05 48.85
CA HIS A 133 -9.26 -39.46 49.01
C HIS A 133 -8.92 -39.98 50.42
N VAL A 134 -7.77 -39.57 50.99
CA VAL A 134 -7.40 -39.93 52.38
C VAL A 134 -8.36 -39.31 53.39
N PHE A 135 -8.82 -38.07 53.16
CA PHE A 135 -9.84 -37.43 54.00
C PHE A 135 -11.19 -38.12 53.91
N GLU A 136 -11.62 -38.53 52.72
CA GLU A 136 -12.91 -39.20 52.50
C GLU A 136 -12.97 -40.57 53.20
N GLU A 137 -11.89 -41.36 53.13
CA GLU A 137 -11.75 -42.62 53.89
C GLU A 137 -11.74 -42.39 55.40
N ALA A 138 -11.03 -41.36 55.88
CA ALA A 138 -10.93 -41.04 57.30
C ALA A 138 -12.25 -40.54 57.90
N ILE A 139 -13.07 -39.82 57.12
CA ILE A 139 -14.39 -39.34 57.54
C ILE A 139 -15.40 -40.50 57.54
N SER A 140 -15.36 -41.37 56.53
CA SER A 140 -16.27 -42.53 56.44
C SER A 140 -16.06 -43.53 57.58
N HIS A 141 -14.80 -43.81 57.95
CA HIS A 141 -14.52 -44.69 59.10
C HIS A 141 -14.94 -44.05 60.43
N ARG A 142 -14.70 -42.75 60.64
CA ARG A 142 -15.01 -42.07 61.91
C ARG A 142 -16.50 -41.82 62.12
N ALA A 143 -17.29 -41.62 61.07
CA ALA A 143 -18.74 -41.48 61.19
C ALA A 143 -19.40 -42.78 61.70
N SER A 144 -18.95 -43.93 61.18
CA SER A 144 -19.41 -45.26 61.60
C SER A 144 -19.07 -45.55 63.07
N ASP A 145 -17.83 -45.26 63.49
CA ASP A 145 -17.39 -45.50 64.88
C ASP A 145 -18.10 -44.59 65.89
N ARG A 146 -18.48 -43.36 65.48
CA ARG A 146 -19.13 -42.40 66.37
C ARG A 146 -20.61 -42.74 66.60
N GLU A 147 -21.30 -43.23 65.58
CA GLU A 147 -22.70 -43.67 65.68
C GLU A 147 -22.86 -44.95 66.51
N GLU A 148 -21.95 -45.92 66.34
CA GLU A 148 -21.95 -47.17 67.13
C GLU A 148 -21.63 -46.90 68.61
N ASN A 149 -20.67 -46.02 68.90
CA ASN A 149 -20.30 -45.67 70.28
C ASN A 149 -21.36 -44.84 71.01
N VAL A 150 -22.04 -43.90 70.33
CA VAL A 150 -23.12 -43.12 70.95
C VAL A 150 -24.32 -44.01 71.27
N ASN A 151 -24.65 -44.96 70.40
CA ASN A 151 -25.72 -45.94 70.65
C ASN A 151 -25.38 -46.88 71.81
N LEU A 152 -24.12 -47.31 71.94
CA LEU A 152 -23.65 -48.13 73.06
C LEU A 152 -23.65 -47.35 74.39
N LEU A 153 -23.27 -46.07 74.37
CA LEU A 153 -23.25 -45.22 75.55
C LEU A 153 -24.66 -44.93 76.06
N ASN A 154 -25.60 -44.58 75.16
CA ASN A 154 -27.00 -44.34 75.51
C ASN A 154 -27.65 -45.58 76.13
N LYS A 155 -27.40 -46.77 75.56
CA LYS A 155 -27.90 -48.03 76.13
C LYS A 155 -27.36 -48.30 77.53
N ARG A 156 -26.05 -48.07 77.76
CA ARG A 156 -25.42 -48.26 79.08
C ARG A 156 -25.90 -47.26 80.12
N VAL A 157 -26.17 -46.01 79.73
CA VAL A 157 -26.74 -44.98 80.63
C VAL A 157 -28.19 -45.32 81.01
N GLU A 158 -28.99 -45.82 80.07
CA GLU A 158 -30.36 -46.28 80.30
C GLU A 158 -30.40 -47.47 81.29
N ASP A 159 -29.52 -48.45 81.11
CA ASP A 159 -29.37 -49.61 82.01
C ASP A 159 -28.97 -49.17 83.44
N LEU A 160 -28.08 -48.18 83.54
CA LEU A 160 -27.65 -47.54 84.78
C LEU A 160 -28.81 -46.84 85.50
N LEU A 161 -29.60 -46.06 84.77
CA LEU A 161 -30.78 -45.34 85.27
C LEU A 161 -31.84 -46.30 85.79
N ASN A 162 -32.10 -47.39 85.05
CA ASN A 162 -33.05 -48.42 85.45
C ASN A 162 -32.57 -49.19 86.69
N SER A 163 -31.28 -49.53 86.77
CA SER A 163 -30.70 -50.18 87.96
C SER A 163 -30.76 -49.28 89.21
N ALA A 164 -30.42 -47.99 89.08
CA ALA A 164 -30.50 -47.03 90.17
C ALA A 164 -31.94 -46.81 90.66
N ARG A 165 -32.92 -46.79 89.74
CA ARG A 165 -34.35 -46.68 90.06
C ARG A 165 -34.83 -47.90 90.85
N ASN A 166 -34.52 -49.11 90.38
CA ASN A 166 -34.89 -50.35 91.06
C ASN A 166 -34.28 -50.44 92.46
N ASN A 167 -32.99 -50.09 92.60
CA ASN A 167 -32.33 -50.08 93.91
C ASN A 167 -32.96 -49.04 94.86
N THR A 168 -33.48 -47.93 94.34
CA THR A 168 -34.18 -46.91 95.14
C THR A 168 -35.56 -47.41 95.59
N GLU A 169 -36.30 -48.09 94.72
CA GLU A 169 -37.57 -48.74 95.05
C GLU A 169 -37.37 -49.83 96.12
N ASP A 170 -36.36 -50.69 95.98
CA ASP A 170 -36.03 -51.73 96.96
C ASP A 170 -35.66 -51.14 98.34
N LEU A 171 -34.85 -50.07 98.37
CA LEU A 171 -34.51 -49.36 99.61
C LEU A 171 -35.74 -48.72 100.26
N SER A 172 -36.67 -48.17 99.47
CA SER A 172 -37.92 -47.60 99.98
C SER A 172 -38.86 -48.66 100.54
N SER A 173 -38.91 -49.85 99.91
CA SER A 173 -39.64 -51.02 100.41
C SER A 173 -39.04 -51.54 101.72
N MET A 174 -37.71 -51.66 101.81
CA MET A 174 -37.01 -52.03 103.05
C MET A 174 -37.30 -51.05 104.18
N LYS A 175 -37.32 -49.74 103.89
CA LYS A 175 -37.65 -48.71 104.88
C LYS A 175 -39.08 -48.87 105.39
N SER A 176 -40.06 -49.08 104.51
CA SER A 176 -41.45 -49.33 104.90
C SER A 176 -41.59 -50.56 105.82
N LYS A 177 -40.92 -51.67 105.50
CA LYS A 177 -40.91 -52.87 106.35
C LYS A 177 -40.20 -52.65 107.68
N SER A 178 -39.14 -51.83 107.70
CA SER A 178 -38.46 -51.44 108.93
C SER A 178 -39.36 -50.58 109.83
N ASP A 179 -40.16 -49.69 109.25
CA ASP A 179 -41.12 -48.86 109.97
C ASP A 179 -42.29 -49.70 110.53
N GLU A 180 -42.76 -50.71 109.79
CA GLU A 180 -43.71 -51.73 110.29
C GLU A 180 -43.13 -52.51 111.48
N MET A 181 -41.87 -52.93 111.38
CA MET A 181 -41.18 -53.64 112.45
C MET A 181 -41.02 -52.77 113.70
N ALA A 182 -40.71 -51.47 113.54
CA ALA A 182 -40.65 -50.52 114.65
C ALA A 182 -42.02 -50.34 115.32
N THR A 183 -43.11 -50.31 114.54
CA THR A 183 -44.48 -50.20 115.04
C THR A 183 -44.90 -51.46 115.81
N ALA A 184 -44.57 -52.64 115.29
CA ALA A 184 -44.81 -53.91 115.97
C ALA A 184 -44.05 -54.00 117.31
N VAL A 185 -42.79 -53.56 117.36
CA VAL A 185 -41.98 -53.51 118.59
C VAL A 185 -42.58 -52.57 119.63
N GLU A 186 -43.17 -51.44 119.22
CA GLU A 186 -43.81 -50.53 120.16
C GLU A 186 -45.16 -51.08 120.67
N SER A 187 -45.87 -51.88 119.86
CA SER A 187 -47.03 -52.68 120.33
C SER A 187 -46.62 -53.73 121.37
N VAL A 188 -45.48 -54.42 121.18
CA VAL A 188 -44.93 -55.39 122.15
C VAL A 188 -44.70 -54.73 123.51
N LYS A 189 -44.13 -53.52 123.53
CA LYS A 189 -43.92 -52.77 124.78
C LYS A 189 -45.22 -52.44 125.51
N GLU A 190 -46.27 -52.12 124.76
CA GLU A 190 -47.56 -51.72 125.32
C GLU A 190 -48.32 -52.94 125.88
N ASP A 191 -48.24 -54.09 125.20
CA ASP A 191 -48.77 -55.37 125.69
C ASP A 191 -47.95 -55.88 126.89
N GLN A 192 -46.64 -55.70 126.90
CA GLN A 192 -45.78 -56.01 128.05
C GLN A 192 -46.18 -55.16 129.28
N LYS A 193 -46.44 -53.85 129.11
CA LYS A 193 -46.99 -53.01 130.20
C LYS A 193 -48.37 -53.48 130.66
N ARG A 194 -49.23 -53.93 129.74
CA ARG A 194 -50.58 -54.45 130.05
C ARG A 194 -50.50 -55.75 130.87
N ILE A 195 -49.58 -56.64 130.54
CA ILE A 195 -49.29 -57.88 131.28
C ILE A 195 -48.71 -57.56 132.67
N GLU A 196 -47.74 -56.63 132.75
CA GLU A 196 -47.18 -56.17 134.04
C GLU A 196 -48.24 -55.55 134.96
N SER A 197 -49.18 -54.79 134.40
CA SER A 197 -50.29 -54.20 135.16
C SER A 197 -51.33 -55.24 135.62
N SER A 198 -51.56 -56.29 134.83
CA SER A 198 -52.51 -57.38 135.15
C SER A 198 -51.95 -58.35 136.20
N LEU A 199 -50.66 -58.66 136.17
CA LEU A 199 -49.97 -59.46 137.18
C LEU A 199 -50.01 -58.83 138.58
N LYS A 200 -50.13 -57.50 138.67
CA LYS A 200 -50.19 -56.75 139.93
C LYS A 200 -51.53 -56.89 140.67
N ASN A 201 -52.59 -57.34 140.00
CA ASN A 201 -53.96 -57.38 140.52
C ASN A 201 -54.47 -58.79 140.89
N GLY A 202 -53.63 -59.83 140.82
CA GLY A 202 -53.97 -61.19 141.26
C GLY A 202 -54.95 -61.91 140.33
N VAL A 203 -54.43 -62.75 139.43
CA VAL A 203 -55.21 -63.44 138.39
C VAL A 203 -55.09 -64.97 138.51
N THR A 204 -56.18 -65.68 138.22
CA THR A 204 -56.31 -67.14 138.20
C THR A 204 -55.88 -67.76 136.86
N MET A 205 -55.49 -69.04 136.86
CA MET A 205 -54.87 -69.77 135.74
C MET A 205 -55.61 -69.70 134.38
N GLU A 206 -56.92 -69.51 134.33
CA GLU A 206 -57.67 -69.37 133.07
C GLU A 206 -57.39 -68.03 132.37
N GLY A 207 -57.04 -66.97 133.10
CA GLY A 207 -56.67 -65.67 132.52
C GLY A 207 -55.27 -65.62 131.90
N MET A 208 -54.40 -66.59 132.22
CA MET A 208 -53.07 -66.66 131.61
C MET A 208 -53.11 -67.24 130.18
N THR A 209 -54.09 -68.10 129.87
CA THR A 209 -54.21 -68.70 128.54
C THR A 209 -54.70 -67.68 127.51
N GLU A 210 -55.67 -66.83 127.85
CA GLU A 210 -56.15 -65.74 126.96
C GLU A 210 -55.09 -64.65 126.72
N GLN A 211 -54.08 -64.52 127.60
CA GLN A 211 -53.01 -63.53 127.45
C GLN A 211 -51.80 -64.03 126.66
N ILE A 212 -51.67 -65.34 126.43
CA ILE A 212 -50.55 -65.94 125.69
C ILE A 212 -50.83 -66.02 124.18
N GLU A 213 -52.08 -66.14 123.76
CA GLU A 213 -52.48 -66.19 122.34
C GLU A 213 -51.95 -65.00 121.51
N PRO A 214 -52.06 -63.73 121.96
CA PRO A 214 -51.56 -62.58 121.20
C PRO A 214 -50.03 -62.58 121.06
N LEU A 215 -49.31 -63.11 122.05
CA LEU A 215 -47.84 -63.21 122.01
C LEU A 215 -47.36 -64.25 121.00
N VAL A 216 -48.12 -65.32 120.79
CA VAL A 216 -47.81 -66.35 119.79
C VAL A 216 -48.10 -65.83 118.38
N GLU A 217 -49.21 -65.13 118.18
CA GLU A 217 -49.49 -64.46 116.89
C GLU A 217 -48.43 -63.41 116.56
N LEU A 218 -47.97 -62.64 117.55
CA LEU A 218 -46.92 -61.64 117.41
C LEU A 218 -45.55 -62.24 117.14
N ALA A 219 -45.18 -63.34 117.80
CA ALA A 219 -43.94 -64.06 117.51
C ALA A 219 -43.93 -64.62 116.08
N ASN A 220 -45.07 -65.08 115.58
CA ASN A 220 -45.22 -65.52 114.20
C ASN A 220 -45.16 -64.35 113.20
N ALA A 221 -45.71 -63.18 113.53
CA ALA A 221 -45.59 -61.97 112.72
C ALA A 221 -44.13 -61.48 112.64
N ILE A 222 -43.42 -61.42 113.77
CA ILE A 222 -42.00 -61.05 113.81
C ILE A 222 -41.14 -62.05 113.03
N LYS A 223 -41.40 -63.35 113.18
CA LYS A 223 -40.70 -64.39 112.41
C LYS A 223 -40.90 -64.22 110.91
N LYS A 224 -42.13 -63.94 110.46
CA LYS A 224 -42.43 -63.69 109.05
C LYS A 224 -41.71 -62.46 108.50
N VAL A 225 -41.64 -61.37 109.28
CA VAL A 225 -40.91 -60.15 108.89
C VAL A 225 -39.40 -60.40 108.79
N VAL A 226 -38.82 -61.19 109.70
CA VAL A 226 -37.38 -61.53 109.68
C VAL A 226 -37.04 -62.49 108.52
N GLU A 227 -37.90 -63.46 108.21
CA GLU A 227 -37.72 -64.35 107.05
C GLU A 227 -37.87 -63.61 105.70
N GLU A 228 -38.53 -62.46 105.68
CA GLU A 228 -38.71 -61.60 104.50
C GLU A 228 -37.64 -60.50 104.34
N GLN A 229 -36.64 -60.41 105.24
CA GLN A 229 -35.53 -59.46 105.07
C GLN A 229 -34.51 -59.97 104.03
N PRO A 230 -33.94 -59.07 103.19
CA PRO A 230 -32.94 -59.46 102.22
C PRO A 230 -31.66 -59.99 102.91
N THR A 231 -31.13 -61.08 102.39
CA THR A 231 -29.93 -61.72 102.94
C THR A 231 -28.67 -60.87 102.70
N VAL A 232 -27.63 -61.04 103.52
CA VAL A 232 -26.33 -60.38 103.33
C VAL A 232 -25.77 -60.61 101.92
N GLN A 233 -26.03 -61.78 101.33
CA GLN A 233 -25.68 -62.09 99.93
C GLN A 233 -26.36 -61.17 98.89
N PHE A 234 -27.61 -60.76 99.13
CA PHE A 234 -28.30 -59.81 98.26
C PHE A 234 -27.60 -58.45 98.30
N LEU A 235 -27.24 -57.98 99.50
CA LEU A 235 -26.54 -56.71 99.68
C LEU A 235 -25.14 -56.74 99.05
N ASP A 236 -24.37 -57.82 99.25
CA ASP A 236 -23.05 -57.98 98.62
C ASP A 236 -23.12 -57.96 97.08
N THR A 237 -24.16 -58.58 96.51
CA THR A 237 -24.39 -58.57 95.05
C THR A 237 -24.68 -57.15 94.56
N LYS A 238 -25.44 -56.36 95.32
CA LYS A 238 -25.74 -54.96 95.00
C LYS A 238 -24.52 -54.05 95.13
N PHE A 239 -23.68 -54.24 96.14
CA PHE A 239 -22.42 -53.49 96.26
C PHE A 239 -21.43 -53.84 95.13
N ALA A 240 -21.39 -55.09 94.68
CA ALA A 240 -20.59 -55.48 93.51
C ALA A 240 -21.12 -54.86 92.20
N GLU A 241 -22.44 -54.69 92.06
CA GLU A 241 -23.04 -53.91 90.96
C GLU A 241 -22.59 -52.44 91.00
N VAL A 242 -22.66 -51.79 92.16
CA VAL A 242 -22.19 -50.40 92.32
C VAL A 242 -20.70 -50.26 91.99
N GLY A 243 -19.86 -51.22 92.38
CA GLY A 243 -18.44 -51.26 92.02
C GLY A 243 -18.20 -51.30 90.50
N ARG A 244 -18.91 -52.18 89.78
CA ARG A 244 -18.86 -52.23 88.30
C ARG A 244 -19.31 -50.93 87.65
N LEU A 245 -20.34 -50.28 88.21
CA LEU A 245 -20.83 -49.01 87.70
C LEU A 245 -19.81 -47.87 87.89
N ALA A 246 -19.09 -47.86 89.01
CA ALA A 246 -18.02 -46.89 89.26
C ALA A 246 -16.85 -47.04 88.26
N GLU A 247 -16.45 -48.28 87.96
CA GLU A 247 -15.43 -48.56 86.93
C GLU A 247 -15.88 -48.12 85.53
N GLN A 248 -17.15 -48.36 85.19
CA GLN A 248 -17.73 -47.91 83.92
C GLN A 248 -17.78 -46.38 83.81
N LEU A 249 -18.12 -45.68 84.90
CA LEU A 249 -18.10 -44.22 84.94
C LEU A 249 -16.68 -43.67 84.75
N GLN A 250 -15.68 -44.32 85.35
CA GLN A 250 -14.27 -43.92 85.21
C GLN A 250 -13.76 -44.13 83.77
N GLN A 251 -14.16 -45.22 83.11
CA GLN A 251 -13.88 -45.46 81.69
C GLN A 251 -14.55 -44.40 80.80
N ALA A 252 -15.80 -44.02 81.09
CA ALA A 252 -16.50 -42.96 80.36
C ALA A 252 -15.78 -41.61 80.51
N TYR A 253 -15.32 -41.26 81.72
CA TYR A 253 -14.52 -40.06 81.96
C TYR A 253 -13.20 -40.05 81.17
N ALA A 254 -12.49 -41.18 81.13
CA ALA A 254 -11.27 -41.30 80.33
C ALA A 254 -11.57 -41.07 78.83
N LYS A 255 -12.69 -41.62 78.34
CA LYS A 255 -13.11 -41.45 76.94
C LYS A 255 -13.50 -40.01 76.61
N VAL A 256 -14.17 -39.31 77.52
CA VAL A 256 -14.51 -37.88 77.36
C VAL A 256 -13.25 -37.03 77.25
N ASN A 257 -12.22 -37.32 78.05
CA ASN A 257 -10.95 -36.59 77.96
C ASN A 257 -10.24 -36.85 76.62
N GLU A 258 -10.23 -38.09 76.14
CA GLU A 258 -9.72 -38.45 74.81
C GLU A 258 -10.42 -37.67 73.69
N LEU A 259 -11.76 -37.66 73.70
CA LEU A 259 -12.57 -36.94 72.71
C LEU A 259 -12.40 -35.42 72.80
N THR A 260 -12.13 -34.89 73.99
CA THR A 260 -11.84 -33.46 74.20
C THR A 260 -10.50 -33.10 73.58
N GLN A 261 -9.48 -33.93 73.79
CA GLN A 261 -8.17 -33.74 73.19
C GLN A 261 -8.22 -33.86 71.66
N GLU A 262 -8.97 -34.84 71.13
CA GLU A 262 -9.17 -34.99 69.69
C GLU A 262 -9.90 -33.78 69.07
N ASN A 263 -10.95 -33.25 69.73
CA ASN A 263 -11.61 -32.02 69.27
C ASN A 263 -10.66 -30.82 69.25
N GLN A 264 -9.74 -30.72 70.21
CA GLN A 264 -8.77 -29.65 70.24
C GLN A 264 -7.79 -29.76 69.07
N THR A 265 -7.32 -30.97 68.75
CA THR A 265 -6.48 -31.22 67.57
C THR A 265 -7.23 -30.87 66.29
N LEU A 266 -8.48 -31.31 66.14
CA LEU A 266 -9.30 -31.01 64.96
C LEU A 266 -9.56 -29.50 64.79
N ARG A 267 -9.70 -28.75 65.89
CA ARG A 267 -9.80 -27.28 65.84
C ARG A 267 -8.53 -26.64 65.30
N ASN A 268 -7.37 -27.09 65.78
CA ASN A 268 -6.08 -26.60 65.29
C ASN A 268 -5.89 -26.92 63.80
N ASP A 269 -6.25 -28.14 63.39
CA ASP A 269 -6.20 -28.55 61.98
C ASP A 269 -7.14 -27.70 61.12
N ASN A 270 -8.33 -27.36 61.63
CA ASN A 270 -9.28 -26.48 60.91
C ASN A 270 -8.74 -25.06 60.74
N GLU A 271 -8.10 -24.48 61.76
CA GLU A 271 -7.46 -23.17 61.63
C GLU A 271 -6.28 -23.21 60.64
N ASN A 272 -5.47 -24.28 60.66
CA ASN A 272 -4.42 -24.48 59.66
C ASN A 272 -5.00 -24.56 58.24
N LEU A 273 -6.04 -25.36 58.03
CA LEU A 273 -6.74 -25.45 56.74
C LEU A 273 -7.31 -24.10 56.30
N LYS A 274 -7.86 -23.32 57.23
CA LYS A 274 -8.37 -21.98 56.94
C LYS A 274 -7.26 -21.03 56.48
N THR A 275 -6.06 -21.12 57.06
CA THR A 275 -4.89 -20.37 56.58
C THR A 275 -4.42 -20.87 55.21
N GLU A 276 -4.36 -22.19 54.96
CA GLU A 276 -4.03 -22.73 53.63
C GLU A 276 -5.04 -22.31 52.56
N VAL A 277 -6.34 -22.29 52.87
CA VAL A 277 -7.38 -21.77 51.97
C VAL A 277 -7.19 -20.28 51.71
N GLY A 278 -6.75 -19.51 52.70
CA GLY A 278 -6.33 -18.11 52.53
C GLY A 278 -5.20 -17.98 51.51
N HIS A 279 -4.09 -18.69 51.73
CA HIS A 279 -2.95 -18.69 50.81
C HIS A 279 -3.32 -19.15 49.38
N ALA A 280 -4.17 -20.17 49.25
CA ALA A 280 -4.64 -20.64 47.96
C ALA A 280 -5.50 -19.59 47.23
N ARG A 281 -6.29 -18.81 47.98
CA ARG A 281 -7.11 -17.72 47.43
C ARG A 281 -6.23 -16.55 46.97
N ASP A 282 -5.21 -16.21 47.75
CA ASP A 282 -4.25 -15.17 47.41
C ASP A 282 -3.42 -15.57 46.18
N PHE A 283 -2.96 -16.83 46.13
CA PHE A 283 -2.26 -17.36 44.96
C PHE A 283 -3.14 -17.35 43.71
N LYS A 284 -4.43 -17.69 43.84
CA LYS A 284 -5.40 -17.60 42.73
C LYS A 284 -5.59 -16.16 42.25
N ALA A 285 -5.68 -15.19 43.17
CA ALA A 285 -5.77 -13.77 42.82
C ALA A 285 -4.50 -13.32 42.08
N GLN A 286 -3.32 -13.65 42.61
CA GLN A 286 -2.04 -13.30 41.99
C GLN A 286 -1.86 -13.94 40.61
N ALA A 287 -2.30 -15.18 40.43
CA ALA A 287 -2.30 -15.84 39.12
C ALA A 287 -3.26 -15.16 38.14
N LYS A 288 -4.43 -14.71 38.61
CA LYS A 288 -5.38 -13.98 37.80
C LYS A 288 -4.82 -12.63 37.34
N ASP A 289 -4.24 -11.85 38.25
CA ASP A 289 -3.61 -10.58 37.91
C ASP A 289 -2.47 -10.76 36.89
N ALA A 290 -1.69 -11.84 37.02
CA ALA A 290 -0.65 -12.18 36.04
C ALA A 290 -1.24 -12.57 34.67
N PHE A 291 -2.37 -13.28 34.63
CA PHE A 291 -3.07 -13.61 33.38
C PHE A 291 -3.62 -12.36 32.70
N ASP A 292 -4.21 -11.43 33.46
CA ASP A 292 -4.74 -10.18 32.92
C ASP A 292 -3.59 -9.33 32.32
N ASP A 293 -2.42 -9.24 32.98
CA ASP A 293 -1.22 -8.59 32.43
C ASP A 293 -0.71 -9.27 31.15
N PHE A 294 -0.72 -10.61 31.10
CA PHE A 294 -0.37 -11.32 29.87
C PHE A 294 -1.36 -11.06 28.73
N GLU A 295 -2.65 -10.98 29.01
CA GLU A 295 -3.68 -10.69 28.01
C GLU A 295 -3.51 -9.28 27.44
N ASP A 296 -3.24 -8.28 28.28
CA ASP A 296 -2.98 -6.91 27.83
C ASP A 296 -1.72 -6.82 26.97
N ARG A 297 -0.65 -7.54 27.34
CA ARG A 297 0.58 -7.63 26.52
C ARG A 297 0.36 -8.34 25.19
N VAL A 298 -0.57 -9.30 25.12
CA VAL A 298 -0.95 -9.95 23.86
C VAL A 298 -1.71 -8.98 22.98
N LYS A 299 -2.69 -8.23 23.53
CA LYS A 299 -3.43 -7.19 22.79
C LYS A 299 -2.52 -6.10 22.22
N ASP A 300 -1.52 -5.65 22.98
CA ASP A 300 -0.53 -4.69 22.51
C ASP A 300 0.31 -5.25 21.34
N LYS A 301 0.73 -6.52 21.44
CA LYS A 301 1.44 -7.20 20.35
C LYS A 301 0.57 -7.41 19.11
N ASP A 302 -0.71 -7.75 19.27
CA ASP A 302 -1.63 -7.92 18.16
C ASP A 302 -1.86 -6.58 17.43
N SER A 303 -2.03 -5.49 18.19
CA SER A 303 -2.09 -4.13 17.65
C SER A 303 -0.82 -3.78 16.86
N LYS A 304 0.36 -4.15 17.39
CA LYS A 304 1.65 -3.98 16.70
C LYS A 304 1.75 -4.78 15.40
N ILE A 305 1.19 -5.99 15.38
CA ILE A 305 1.16 -6.84 14.19
C ILE A 305 0.26 -6.21 13.13
N GLU A 306 -0.90 -5.67 13.49
CA GLU A 306 -1.80 -4.96 12.57
C GLU A 306 -1.12 -3.72 11.97
N GLU A 307 -0.44 -2.91 12.78
CA GLU A 307 0.37 -1.77 12.29
C GLU A 307 1.43 -2.21 11.27
N LEU A 308 2.19 -3.26 11.59
CA LEU A 308 3.23 -3.79 10.70
C LEU A 308 2.64 -4.38 9.41
N GLN A 309 1.46 -5.01 9.47
CA GLN A 309 0.76 -5.49 8.29
C GLN A 309 0.28 -4.34 7.41
N GLY A 310 -0.23 -3.26 8.00
CA GLY A 310 -0.55 -2.01 7.30
C GLY A 310 0.66 -1.45 6.58
N ALA A 311 1.77 -1.21 7.29
CA ALA A 311 3.00 -0.69 6.71
C ALA A 311 3.57 -1.59 5.60
N ARG A 312 3.50 -2.92 5.76
CA ARG A 312 3.90 -3.86 4.71
C ARG A 312 3.03 -3.74 3.46
N ASN A 313 1.72 -3.59 3.62
CA ASN A 313 0.81 -3.43 2.48
C ASN A 313 1.07 -2.11 1.74
N ASP A 314 1.32 -1.03 2.48
CA ASP A 314 1.68 0.27 1.89
C ASP A 314 2.99 0.18 1.10
N LEU A 315 4.03 -0.46 1.67
CA LEU A 315 5.30 -0.71 0.96
C LEU A 315 5.11 -1.60 -0.27
N HIS A 316 4.22 -2.61 -0.20
CA HIS A 316 3.92 -3.46 -1.35
C HIS A 316 3.25 -2.66 -2.48
N ASN A 317 2.32 -1.78 -2.15
CA ASN A 317 1.66 -0.90 -3.12
C ASN A 317 2.66 0.07 -3.75
N GLN A 318 3.53 0.70 -2.95
CA GLN A 318 4.61 1.57 -3.45
C GLN A 318 5.56 0.81 -4.38
N LEU A 319 5.89 -0.45 -4.04
CA LEU A 319 6.76 -1.28 -4.87
C LEU A 319 6.09 -1.66 -6.19
N MET A 320 4.79 -1.96 -6.18
CA MET A 320 4.00 -2.19 -7.38
C MET A 320 3.97 -0.95 -8.29
N GLU A 321 3.79 0.23 -7.71
CA GLU A 321 3.79 1.49 -8.45
C GLU A 321 5.17 1.83 -9.04
N ALA A 322 6.24 1.66 -8.27
CA ALA A 322 7.61 1.79 -8.77
C ALA A 322 7.89 0.79 -9.89
N ASN A 323 7.38 -0.43 -9.81
CA ASN A 323 7.56 -1.45 -10.85
C ASN A 323 6.78 -1.09 -12.14
N SER A 324 5.60 -0.50 -12.00
CA SER A 324 4.84 0.08 -13.12
C SER A 324 5.62 1.20 -13.81
N GLN A 325 6.19 2.13 -13.03
CA GLN A 325 7.03 3.21 -13.54
C GLN A 325 8.31 2.69 -14.24
N ILE A 326 8.93 1.62 -13.72
CA ILE A 326 10.07 0.98 -14.38
C ILE A 326 9.65 0.39 -15.73
N SER A 327 8.49 -0.26 -15.81
CA SER A 327 7.96 -0.78 -17.07
C SER A 327 7.72 0.34 -18.08
N GLN A 328 7.08 1.43 -17.65
CA GLN A 328 6.87 2.62 -18.49
C GLN A 328 8.19 3.23 -18.96
N GLY A 329 9.20 3.31 -18.09
CA GLY A 329 10.54 3.77 -18.44
C GLY A 329 11.25 2.85 -19.45
N GLN A 330 11.05 1.54 -19.36
CA GLN A 330 11.55 0.59 -20.37
C GLN A 330 10.87 0.77 -21.72
N ASP A 331 9.56 1.05 -21.73
CA ASP A 331 8.80 1.33 -22.95
C ASP A 331 9.26 2.63 -23.60
N ALA A 332 9.41 3.70 -22.82
CA ALA A 332 9.99 4.95 -23.28
C ALA A 332 11.41 4.76 -23.83
N SER A 333 12.24 3.93 -23.19
CA SER A 333 13.58 3.62 -23.69
C SER A 333 13.56 2.82 -24.99
N ARG A 334 12.61 1.90 -25.17
CA ARG A 334 12.41 1.15 -26.42
C ARG A 334 11.98 2.09 -27.54
N GLU A 335 11.11 3.04 -27.24
CA GLU A 335 10.65 4.02 -28.21
C GLU A 335 11.77 5.01 -28.58
N LEU A 336 12.55 5.46 -27.61
CA LEU A 336 13.71 6.31 -27.87
C LEU A 336 14.76 5.61 -28.75
N GLN A 337 15.00 4.31 -28.56
CA GLN A 337 15.82 3.51 -29.47
C GLN A 337 15.22 3.34 -30.86
N ARG A 338 13.89 3.31 -30.99
CA ARG A 338 13.18 3.26 -32.27
C ARG A 338 13.35 4.60 -33.01
N VAL A 339 13.10 5.72 -32.33
CA VAL A 339 13.30 7.08 -32.85
C VAL A 339 14.77 7.30 -33.25
N GLN A 340 15.73 6.86 -32.44
CA GLN A 340 17.15 7.02 -32.75
C GLN A 340 17.58 6.21 -33.99
N ARG A 341 16.97 5.05 -34.24
CA ARG A 341 17.15 4.31 -35.49
C ARG A 341 16.54 5.05 -36.67
N SER A 342 15.31 5.53 -36.55
CA SER A 342 14.65 6.33 -37.59
C SER A 342 15.44 7.59 -37.94
N LEU A 343 16.01 8.28 -36.94
CA LEU A 343 16.87 9.44 -37.15
C LEU A 343 18.14 9.08 -37.92
N ARG A 344 18.81 7.98 -37.58
CA ARG A 344 19.99 7.51 -38.34
C ARG A 344 19.65 7.18 -39.78
N THR A 345 18.48 6.57 -40.03
CA THR A 345 17.99 6.32 -41.39
C THR A 345 17.74 7.63 -42.12
N ALA A 346 17.01 8.57 -41.50
CA ALA A 346 16.75 9.88 -42.10
C ALA A 346 18.04 10.68 -42.38
N GLU A 347 19.05 10.59 -41.50
CA GLU A 347 20.38 11.17 -41.73
C GLU A 347 21.10 10.52 -42.91
N ALA A 348 21.00 9.20 -43.06
CA ALA A 348 21.56 8.48 -44.21
C ALA A 348 20.86 8.91 -45.50
N ASP A 349 19.54 8.97 -45.49
CA ASP A 349 18.72 9.42 -46.63
C ASP A 349 19.04 10.88 -47.00
N CYS A 350 19.27 11.76 -46.02
CA CYS A 350 19.70 13.14 -46.27
C CYS A 350 21.07 13.20 -46.96
N ARG A 351 22.03 12.33 -46.58
CA ARG A 351 23.33 12.23 -47.26
C ARG A 351 23.19 11.70 -48.67
N GLU A 352 22.33 10.72 -48.89
CA GLU A 352 22.03 10.22 -50.23
C GLU A 352 21.37 11.29 -51.10
N LEU A 353 20.43 12.04 -50.55
CA LEU A 353 19.78 13.16 -51.23
C LEU A 353 20.79 14.25 -51.63
N ALA A 354 21.76 14.55 -50.76
CA ALA A 354 22.87 15.45 -51.10
C ALA A 354 23.70 14.90 -52.28
N GLY A 355 23.97 13.59 -52.30
CA GLY A 355 24.63 12.92 -53.43
C GLY A 355 23.79 12.90 -54.72
N VAL A 356 22.46 12.80 -54.62
CA VAL A 356 21.54 12.95 -55.76
C VAL A 356 21.55 14.39 -56.28
N LYS A 357 21.54 15.39 -55.39
CA LYS A 357 21.58 16.81 -55.76
C LYS A 357 22.87 17.17 -56.50
N ALA A 358 24.02 16.66 -56.05
CA ALA A 358 25.29 16.85 -56.75
C ALA A 358 25.28 16.21 -58.15
N ARG A 359 24.72 15.01 -58.28
CA ARG A 359 24.54 14.34 -59.58
C ARG A 359 23.58 15.10 -60.50
N LEU A 360 22.50 15.66 -59.96
CA LEU A 360 21.56 16.48 -60.72
C LEU A 360 22.23 17.76 -61.23
N GLN A 361 22.99 18.47 -60.38
CA GLN A 361 23.75 19.64 -60.82
C GLN A 361 24.78 19.30 -61.91
N GLN A 362 25.44 18.14 -61.81
CA GLN A 362 26.33 17.66 -62.85
C GLN A 362 25.59 17.36 -64.16
N ALA A 363 24.41 16.74 -64.07
CA ALA A 363 23.55 16.46 -65.23
C ALA A 363 23.06 17.76 -65.90
N GLU A 364 22.63 18.75 -65.13
CA GLU A 364 22.24 20.08 -65.62
C GLU A 364 23.40 20.80 -66.34
N GLN A 365 24.63 20.72 -65.81
CA GLN A 365 25.80 21.26 -66.49
C GLN A 365 26.11 20.53 -67.80
N ILE A 366 25.93 19.20 -67.84
CA ILE A 366 26.09 18.42 -69.07
C ILE A 366 25.01 18.80 -70.07
N GLU A 367 23.76 18.94 -69.65
CA GLU A 367 22.64 19.37 -70.48
C GLU A 367 22.90 20.76 -71.07
N GLN A 368 23.34 21.73 -70.28
CA GLN A 368 23.69 23.07 -70.78
C GLN A 368 24.81 23.02 -71.82
N ARG A 369 25.84 22.20 -71.60
CA ARG A 369 26.93 22.00 -72.56
C ARG A 369 26.45 21.30 -73.84
N LEU A 370 25.53 20.35 -73.73
CA LEU A 370 24.89 19.71 -74.88
C LEU A 370 23.99 20.68 -75.63
N ALA A 371 23.21 21.51 -74.95
CA ALA A 371 22.38 22.55 -75.55
C ALA A 371 23.22 23.55 -76.34
N GLN A 372 24.36 23.99 -75.78
CA GLN A 372 25.35 24.81 -76.49
C GLN A 372 25.85 24.11 -77.77
N LYS A 373 26.28 22.84 -77.68
CA LYS A 373 26.67 22.06 -78.86
C LYS A 373 25.56 21.92 -79.89
N VAL A 374 24.31 21.74 -79.47
CA VAL A 374 23.17 21.69 -80.39
C VAL A 374 22.99 23.03 -81.10
N THR A 375 23.15 24.16 -80.40
CA THR A 375 23.08 25.48 -81.05
C THR A 375 24.22 25.71 -82.03
N GLU A 376 25.45 25.29 -81.71
CA GLU A 376 26.60 25.35 -82.61
C GLU A 376 26.39 24.48 -83.86
N LEU A 377 25.94 23.23 -83.68
CA LEU A 377 25.62 22.34 -84.78
C LEU A 377 24.49 22.88 -85.65
N LYS A 378 23.48 23.52 -85.06
CA LYS A 378 22.40 24.17 -85.80
C LYS A 378 22.92 25.33 -86.64
N HIS A 379 23.84 26.13 -86.11
CA HIS A 379 24.47 27.21 -86.87
C HIS A 379 25.35 26.67 -88.01
N SER A 380 26.14 25.62 -87.74
CA SER A 380 26.96 24.95 -88.75
C SER A 380 26.09 24.33 -89.85
N LEU A 381 24.98 23.68 -89.49
CA LEU A 381 24.03 23.11 -90.45
C LEU A 381 23.39 24.19 -91.32
N GLU A 382 23.06 25.34 -90.75
CA GLU A 382 22.53 26.48 -91.51
C GLU A 382 23.59 27.07 -92.46
N GLY A 383 24.85 27.10 -92.03
CA GLY A 383 25.99 27.44 -92.90
C GLY A 383 26.13 26.48 -94.07
N GLU A 384 26.06 25.17 -93.81
CA GLU A 384 26.10 24.13 -94.84
C GLU A 384 24.89 24.17 -95.77
N LYS A 385 23.68 24.46 -95.26
CA LYS A 385 22.50 24.67 -96.11
C LYS A 385 22.71 25.83 -97.08
N LYS A 386 23.22 26.97 -96.61
CA LYS A 386 23.53 28.11 -97.48
C LYS A 386 24.59 27.75 -98.51
N ALA A 387 25.63 26.99 -98.11
CA ALA A 387 26.63 26.50 -99.05
C ALA A 387 26.05 25.54 -100.09
N HIS A 388 25.16 24.64 -99.66
CA HIS A 388 24.41 23.74 -100.54
C HIS A 388 23.51 24.50 -101.50
N ASP A 389 22.77 25.50 -101.05
CA ASP A 389 21.90 26.32 -101.89
C ASP A 389 22.71 27.07 -102.97
N VAL A 390 23.88 27.62 -102.60
CA VAL A 390 24.83 28.23 -103.55
C VAL A 390 25.39 27.19 -104.53
N CYS A 391 25.69 25.98 -104.05
CA CYS A 391 26.19 24.91 -104.91
C CYS A 391 25.10 24.41 -105.88
N SER A 392 23.87 24.29 -105.39
CA SER A 392 22.67 23.91 -106.16
C SER A 392 22.32 24.96 -107.20
N SER A 393 22.41 26.26 -106.87
CA SER A 393 22.21 27.34 -107.83
C SER A 393 23.27 27.31 -108.94
N LYS A 394 24.56 27.11 -108.58
CA LYS A 394 25.66 26.95 -109.54
C LYS A 394 25.49 25.71 -110.41
N LEU A 395 25.04 24.60 -109.84
CA LEU A 395 24.75 23.38 -110.59
C LEU A 395 23.62 23.61 -111.58
N THR A 396 22.58 24.33 -111.18
CA THR A 396 21.46 24.69 -112.05
C THR A 396 21.91 25.58 -113.20
N GLU A 397 22.78 26.57 -112.92
CA GLU A 397 23.37 27.46 -113.92
C GLU A 397 24.30 26.71 -114.90
N ALA A 398 25.09 25.76 -114.39
CA ALA A 398 25.91 24.87 -115.21
C ALA A 398 25.03 23.96 -116.10
N LEU A 399 23.94 23.41 -115.56
CA LEU A 399 22.99 22.59 -116.33
C LEU A 399 22.27 23.40 -117.41
N THR A 400 21.91 24.66 -117.15
CA THR A 400 21.35 25.54 -118.19
C THR A 400 22.39 25.86 -119.27
N SER A 401 23.63 26.17 -118.88
CA SER A 401 24.73 26.42 -119.82
C SER A 401 25.00 25.20 -120.69
N LEU A 402 24.99 24.00 -120.10
CA LEU A 402 25.15 22.74 -120.83
C LEU A 402 24.01 22.50 -121.82
N ARG A 403 22.77 22.84 -121.45
CA ARG A 403 21.60 22.75 -122.34
C ARG A 403 21.72 23.72 -123.52
N ASP A 404 22.24 24.92 -123.31
CA ASP A 404 22.48 25.89 -124.39
C ASP A 404 23.60 25.44 -125.32
N VAL A 405 24.69 24.89 -124.78
CA VAL A 405 25.75 24.25 -125.58
C VAL A 405 25.19 23.07 -126.38
N ASN A 406 24.31 22.26 -125.79
CA ASN A 406 23.69 21.14 -126.50
C ASN A 406 22.77 21.62 -127.64
N ARG A 407 22.02 22.71 -127.44
CA ARG A 407 21.25 23.35 -128.52
C ARG A 407 22.15 23.90 -129.62
N GLN A 408 23.30 24.48 -129.28
CA GLN A 408 24.29 24.92 -130.28
C GLN A 408 24.85 23.72 -131.05
N LYS A 409 25.10 22.60 -130.39
CA LYS A 409 25.51 21.35 -131.03
C LYS A 409 24.44 20.83 -131.98
N GLU A 410 23.18 20.72 -131.55
CA GLU A 410 22.05 20.31 -132.41
C GLU A 410 21.94 21.22 -133.64
N LYS A 411 22.07 22.54 -133.46
CA LYS A 411 22.09 23.50 -134.58
C LYS A 411 23.25 23.26 -135.54
N LEU A 412 24.46 23.00 -135.03
CA LEU A 412 25.62 22.67 -135.87
C LEU A 412 25.44 21.32 -136.59
N GLU A 413 24.79 20.34 -135.96
CA GLU A 413 24.44 19.06 -136.60
C GLU A 413 23.43 19.26 -137.73
N ASP A 414 22.43 20.13 -137.55
CA ASP A 414 21.49 20.54 -138.59
C ASP A 414 22.18 21.31 -139.73
N ASP A 415 23.08 22.25 -139.41
CA ASP A 415 23.89 22.97 -140.40
C ASP A 415 24.78 21.99 -141.21
N ILE A 416 25.37 20.97 -140.57
CA ILE A 416 26.14 19.91 -141.24
C ILE A 416 25.23 19.05 -142.14
N LEU A 417 24.01 18.74 -141.71
CA LEU A 417 23.01 18.03 -142.52
C LEU A 417 22.59 18.88 -143.73
N GLN A 418 22.41 20.18 -143.55
CA GLN A 418 22.11 21.13 -144.62
C GLN A 418 23.26 21.18 -145.64
N VAL A 419 24.50 21.37 -145.19
CA VAL A 419 25.69 21.35 -146.07
C VAL A 419 25.82 20.01 -146.79
N ARG A 420 25.53 18.87 -146.13
CA ARG A 420 25.51 17.56 -146.78
C ARG A 420 24.44 17.43 -147.86
N ASN A 421 23.27 18.02 -147.65
CA ASN A 421 22.19 18.03 -148.64
C ASN A 421 22.54 18.97 -149.81
N GLU A 422 23.08 20.16 -149.56
CA GLU A 422 23.61 21.07 -150.59
C GLU A 422 24.72 20.41 -151.41
N LEU A 423 25.62 19.65 -150.78
CA LEU A 423 26.65 18.87 -151.48
C LEU A 423 26.06 17.73 -152.33
N ARG A 424 24.91 17.17 -151.91
CA ARG A 424 24.17 16.14 -152.66
C ARG A 424 23.43 16.77 -153.85
N GLU A 425 22.84 17.95 -153.68
CA GLU A 425 22.22 18.76 -154.72
C GLU A 425 23.26 19.18 -155.77
N LEU A 426 24.43 19.67 -155.33
CA LEU A 426 25.54 20.03 -156.20
C LEU A 426 26.09 18.83 -156.97
N ARG A 427 26.22 17.65 -156.33
CA ARG A 427 26.58 16.41 -157.03
C ARG A 427 25.50 15.97 -158.03
N SER A 428 24.22 16.14 -157.71
CA SER A 428 23.10 15.83 -158.60
C SER A 428 23.08 16.74 -159.83
N GLN A 429 23.28 18.06 -159.63
CA GLN A 429 23.35 19.08 -160.68
C GLN A 429 24.58 18.91 -161.57
N GLN A 430 25.74 18.60 -160.97
CA GLN A 430 26.98 18.31 -161.68
C GLN A 430 26.90 17.02 -162.51
N THR A 431 26.10 16.02 -162.08
CA THR A 431 25.88 14.78 -162.83
C THR A 431 24.98 14.99 -164.06
N LEU A 432 23.97 15.87 -163.96
CA LEU A 432 23.09 16.24 -165.08
C LEU A 432 23.79 17.13 -166.13
N ASP A 433 24.66 18.04 -165.71
CA ASP A 433 25.47 18.86 -166.62
C ASP A 433 26.62 18.05 -167.26
N LEU A 434 27.24 17.12 -166.54
CA LEU A 434 28.24 16.18 -167.09
C LEU A 434 27.63 15.19 -168.09
N GLN A 435 26.36 14.79 -167.95
CA GLN A 435 25.69 13.89 -168.90
C GLN A 435 25.38 14.58 -170.25
N LYS A 436 25.18 15.90 -170.25
CA LYS A 436 25.02 16.72 -171.46
C LYS A 436 26.38 17.08 -172.10
N GLN A 437 27.41 17.26 -171.28
CA GLN A 437 28.79 17.53 -171.72
C GLN A 437 29.52 16.28 -172.23
N MET A 438 29.25 15.09 -171.66
CA MET A 438 29.82 13.80 -172.10
C MET A 438 29.32 13.36 -173.47
N LYS A 439 28.12 13.76 -173.90
CA LYS A 439 27.59 13.42 -175.23
C LYS A 439 28.34 14.15 -176.37
N ASP A 440 28.79 15.38 -176.11
CA ASP A 440 29.57 16.18 -177.07
C ASP A 440 31.09 15.94 -176.95
N GLN A 441 31.55 15.38 -175.83
CA GLN A 441 32.97 15.01 -175.61
C GLN A 441 33.30 13.56 -176.00
N TRP A 442 32.32 12.65 -176.07
CA TRP A 442 32.52 11.27 -176.53
C TRP A 442 32.96 11.18 -178.01
N ASP A 443 32.52 12.10 -178.88
CA ASP A 443 32.97 12.19 -180.28
C ASP A 443 34.42 12.69 -180.43
N ALA A 444 34.97 13.38 -179.42
CA ALA A 444 36.34 13.90 -179.44
C ALA A 444 37.35 12.98 -178.71
N VAL A 445 36.92 12.24 -177.69
CA VAL A 445 37.80 11.45 -176.81
C VAL A 445 38.06 10.03 -177.33
N SER A 446 37.24 9.53 -178.27
CA SER A 446 37.48 8.25 -178.98
C SER A 446 38.79 8.21 -179.79
N LYS A 447 39.49 9.33 -179.96
CA LYS A 447 40.73 9.43 -180.76
C LYS A 447 42.02 9.53 -179.93
N ALA A 448 41.97 9.77 -178.61
CA ALA A 448 43.18 10.23 -177.90
C ALA A 448 43.64 9.43 -176.68
N MET A 449 42.82 8.67 -175.96
CA MET A 449 43.27 8.04 -174.70
C MET A 449 42.87 6.57 -174.61
N LYS A 450 43.29 5.86 -175.67
CA LYS A 450 43.46 4.41 -175.74
C LYS A 450 44.79 3.95 -175.10
N GLU A 451 45.55 4.86 -174.49
CA GLU A 451 46.80 4.58 -173.80
C GLU A 451 46.70 5.02 -172.33
N GLN A 452 46.70 4.03 -171.45
CA GLN A 452 47.13 4.05 -170.04
C GLN A 452 46.10 4.28 -168.93
N LEU A 453 45.21 3.29 -168.81
CA LEU A 453 44.98 2.51 -167.57
C LEU A 453 46.35 2.16 -166.90
N SER A 454 46.58 2.17 -165.58
CA SER A 454 45.96 1.30 -164.55
C SER A 454 46.53 1.64 -163.14
N GLU A 455 45.70 1.79 -162.10
CA GLU A 455 45.57 0.87 -160.94
C GLU A 455 46.01 1.37 -159.53
N LYS A 456 45.00 1.72 -158.72
CA LYS A 456 44.65 1.19 -157.36
C LYS A 456 45.54 1.39 -156.10
N HIS A 457 44.94 2.07 -155.10
CA HIS A 457 44.56 1.62 -153.72
C HIS A 457 44.50 2.87 -152.80
N SER A 458 43.44 3.30 -152.10
CA SER A 458 42.23 2.69 -151.52
C SER A 458 42.51 1.52 -150.58
N HIS A 459 42.97 1.79 -149.33
CA HIS A 459 42.42 1.27 -148.06
C HIS A 459 43.19 1.74 -146.79
N GLU A 460 43.27 3.04 -146.48
CA GLU A 460 44.02 3.49 -145.27
C GLU A 460 43.36 4.63 -144.45
N GLU A 461 42.42 5.40 -145.01
CA GLU A 461 41.81 6.54 -144.29
C GLU A 461 40.62 6.15 -143.39
N THR A 462 39.90 5.06 -143.69
CA THR A 462 38.76 4.58 -142.90
C THR A 462 39.19 3.92 -141.58
N VAL A 463 40.39 3.34 -141.51
CA VAL A 463 40.97 2.77 -140.28
C VAL A 463 41.49 3.88 -139.35
N ARG A 464 41.92 5.03 -139.90
CA ARG A 464 42.38 6.18 -139.10
C ARG A 464 41.23 6.92 -138.41
N GLN A 465 40.07 7.03 -139.06
CA GLN A 465 38.87 7.65 -138.46
C GLN A 465 38.22 6.78 -137.38
N LEU A 466 38.14 5.44 -137.55
CA LEU A 466 37.63 4.53 -136.52
C LEU A 466 38.51 4.49 -135.27
N LYS A 467 39.83 4.66 -135.42
CA LYS A 467 40.79 4.73 -134.30
C LYS A 467 40.62 6.01 -133.47
N GLY A 468 40.29 7.15 -134.09
CA GLY A 468 39.99 8.40 -133.40
C GLY A 468 38.66 8.37 -132.63
N SER A 469 37.62 7.78 -133.22
CA SER A 469 36.32 7.61 -132.56
C SER A 469 36.40 6.63 -131.38
N TRP A 470 37.12 5.52 -131.53
CA TRP A 470 37.31 4.55 -130.45
C TRP A 470 38.16 5.10 -129.30
N SER A 471 39.18 5.91 -129.58
CA SER A 471 39.98 6.59 -128.54
C SER A 471 39.16 7.64 -127.78
N SER A 472 38.31 8.39 -128.47
CA SER A 472 37.45 9.40 -127.84
C SER A 472 36.35 8.76 -126.98
N GLU A 473 35.78 7.64 -127.44
CA GLU A 473 34.79 6.88 -126.66
C GLU A 473 35.42 6.16 -125.46
N LYS A 474 36.66 5.68 -125.59
CA LYS A 474 37.44 5.15 -124.46
C LYS A 474 37.71 6.22 -123.41
N GLU A 475 38.10 7.44 -123.79
CA GLU A 475 38.30 8.55 -122.85
C GLU A 475 36.98 9.00 -122.19
N ALA A 476 35.87 9.03 -122.94
CA ALA A 476 34.56 9.34 -122.39
C ALA A 476 34.08 8.30 -121.38
N LEU A 477 34.25 7.00 -121.69
CA LEU A 477 33.93 5.92 -120.77
C LEU A 477 34.86 5.92 -119.55
N GLN A 478 36.14 6.25 -119.73
CA GLN A 478 37.09 6.37 -118.63
C GLN A 478 36.75 7.56 -117.70
N GLY A 479 36.29 8.69 -118.26
CA GLY A 479 35.73 9.81 -117.49
C GLY A 479 34.45 9.44 -116.74
N GLN A 480 33.54 8.69 -117.36
CA GLN A 480 32.33 8.19 -116.69
C GLN A 480 32.66 7.20 -115.56
N ILE A 481 33.64 6.31 -115.77
CA ILE A 481 34.11 5.38 -114.73
C ILE A 481 34.74 6.17 -113.58
N SER A 482 35.60 7.16 -113.84
CA SER A 482 36.18 8.01 -112.79
C SER A 482 35.12 8.79 -112.00
N ALA A 483 34.07 9.28 -112.66
CA ALA A 483 32.94 9.93 -111.99
C ALA A 483 32.12 8.95 -111.13
N LYS A 484 31.86 7.74 -111.63
CA LYS A 484 31.18 6.67 -110.87
C LYS A 484 32.00 6.18 -109.69
N VAL A 485 33.32 6.04 -109.83
CA VAL A 485 34.24 5.68 -108.73
C VAL A 485 34.26 6.77 -107.67
N SER A 486 34.26 8.05 -108.05
CA SER A 486 34.17 9.16 -107.09
C SER A 486 32.82 9.18 -106.36
N LEU A 487 31.72 8.87 -107.06
CA LEU A 487 30.40 8.73 -106.44
C LEU A 487 30.34 7.55 -105.47
N ILE A 488 30.95 6.42 -105.82
CA ILE A 488 31.06 5.25 -104.93
C ILE A 488 31.88 5.60 -103.69
N GLY A 489 33.01 6.30 -103.83
CA GLY A 489 33.81 6.75 -102.68
C GLY A 489 33.04 7.70 -101.74
N ASN A 490 32.22 8.60 -102.29
CA ASN A 490 31.35 9.46 -101.49
C ASN A 490 30.25 8.68 -100.77
N LEU A 491 29.62 7.71 -101.45
CA LEU A 491 28.60 6.83 -100.85
C LEU A 491 29.20 5.90 -99.78
N GLU A 492 30.44 5.43 -99.95
CA GLU A 492 31.17 4.66 -98.94
C GLU A 492 31.47 5.50 -97.70
N GLN A 493 31.86 6.77 -97.87
CA GLN A 493 32.01 7.72 -96.76
C GLN A 493 30.67 8.01 -96.06
N GLU A 494 29.58 8.18 -96.80
CA GLU A 494 28.24 8.33 -96.23
C GLU A 494 27.80 7.09 -95.44
N ILE A 495 28.06 5.88 -95.96
CA ILE A 495 27.77 4.62 -95.27
C ILE A 495 28.61 4.49 -94.00
N GLN A 496 29.91 4.81 -94.02
CA GLN A 496 30.73 4.82 -92.81
C GLN A 496 30.24 5.85 -91.79
N THR A 497 29.79 7.02 -92.26
CA THR A 497 29.23 8.06 -91.39
C THR A 497 27.91 7.59 -90.78
N LEU A 498 27.03 6.94 -91.56
CA LEU A 498 25.79 6.36 -91.07
C LEU A 498 26.02 5.19 -90.10
N GLN A 499 26.99 4.30 -90.39
CA GLN A 499 27.39 3.24 -89.47
C GLN A 499 27.90 3.80 -88.14
N SER A 500 28.73 4.86 -88.17
CA SER A 500 29.20 5.53 -86.95
C SER A 500 28.07 6.19 -86.14
N ARG A 501 26.98 6.62 -86.81
CA ARG A 501 25.79 7.16 -86.16
C ARG A 501 24.90 6.06 -85.58
N VAL A 502 24.77 4.92 -86.26
CA VAL A 502 24.04 3.75 -85.75
C VAL A 502 24.73 3.16 -84.53
N SER A 503 26.06 3.04 -84.52
CA SER A 503 26.82 2.61 -83.33
C SER A 503 26.71 3.59 -82.14
N LYS A 504 26.25 4.83 -82.35
CA LYS A 504 25.94 5.79 -81.28
C LYS A 504 24.49 5.73 -80.78
N LEU A 505 23.59 5.09 -81.52
CA LEU A 505 22.18 4.91 -81.12
C LEU A 505 21.99 3.73 -80.16
N GLU A 506 22.80 2.68 -80.30
CA GLU A 506 22.77 1.49 -79.44
C GLU A 506 22.97 1.78 -77.93
N PRO A 507 23.94 2.60 -77.50
CA PRO A 507 24.06 2.99 -76.09
C PRO A 507 22.91 3.89 -75.61
N LEU A 508 22.37 4.77 -76.45
CA LEU A 508 21.22 5.61 -76.11
C LEU A 508 19.95 4.78 -75.89
N GLN A 509 19.79 3.69 -76.63
CA GLN A 509 18.70 2.73 -76.43
C GLN A 509 18.84 2.01 -75.09
N SER A 510 20.05 1.61 -74.72
CA SER A 510 20.33 0.99 -73.41
C SER A 510 20.12 1.98 -72.24
N GLU A 511 20.47 3.26 -72.41
CA GLU A 511 20.18 4.32 -71.45
C GLU A 511 18.67 4.56 -71.31
N LEU A 512 17.92 4.53 -72.41
CA LEU A 512 16.46 4.66 -72.40
C LEU A 512 15.78 3.48 -71.70
N ASP A 513 16.24 2.25 -71.95
CA ASP A 513 15.73 1.05 -71.28
C ASP A 513 16.05 1.09 -69.77
N THR A 514 17.22 1.59 -69.40
CA THR A 514 17.61 1.79 -67.99
C THR A 514 16.75 2.86 -67.33
N ALA A 515 16.49 3.97 -68.03
CA ALA A 515 15.61 5.03 -67.55
C ALA A 515 14.16 4.51 -67.36
N ASN A 516 13.64 3.73 -68.30
CA ASN A 516 12.32 3.09 -68.16
C ASN A 516 12.26 2.08 -66.99
N GLY A 517 13.35 1.32 -66.76
CA GLY A 517 13.48 0.46 -65.59
C GLY A 517 13.51 1.24 -64.27
N ASN A 518 14.16 2.40 -64.25
CA ASN A 518 14.17 3.29 -63.09
C ASN A 518 12.80 3.93 -62.84
N ILE A 519 12.09 4.35 -63.89
CA ILE A 519 10.72 4.90 -63.78
C ILE A 519 9.76 3.84 -63.22
N SER A 520 9.85 2.60 -63.70
CA SER A 520 9.02 1.50 -63.18
C SER A 520 9.29 1.22 -61.69
N ARG A 521 10.57 1.26 -61.27
CA ARG A 521 10.95 1.14 -59.85
C ARG A 521 10.43 2.30 -59.02
N MET A 522 10.66 3.55 -59.45
CA MET A 522 10.15 4.74 -58.77
C MET A 522 8.62 4.71 -58.65
N SER A 523 7.90 4.19 -59.65
CA SER A 523 6.45 4.05 -59.58
C SER A 523 6.02 3.00 -58.56
N SER A 524 6.79 1.92 -58.39
CA SER A 524 6.54 0.91 -57.34
C SER A 524 6.83 1.48 -55.95
N ASP A 525 7.98 2.15 -55.79
CA ASP A 525 8.38 2.80 -54.53
C ASP A 525 7.38 3.87 -54.12
N LEU A 526 6.80 4.60 -55.09
CA LEU A 526 5.76 5.59 -54.84
C LEU A 526 4.45 4.97 -54.34
N GLU A 527 4.03 3.81 -54.86
CA GLU A 527 2.83 3.12 -54.37
C GLU A 527 3.05 2.49 -53.00
N GLU A 528 4.26 1.99 -52.72
CA GLU A 528 4.64 1.50 -51.39
C GLU A 528 4.68 2.63 -50.35
N ALA A 529 5.20 3.80 -50.73
CA ALA A 529 5.16 5.00 -49.90
C ALA A 529 3.72 5.48 -49.62
N LYS A 530 2.82 5.41 -50.61
CA LYS A 530 1.39 5.74 -50.41
C LYS A 530 0.69 4.78 -49.45
N LEU A 531 1.01 3.49 -49.51
CA LEU A 531 0.47 2.50 -48.56
C LEU A 531 0.99 2.77 -47.14
N SER A 532 2.28 3.04 -47.00
CA SER A 532 2.90 3.37 -45.72
C SER A 532 2.35 4.67 -45.12
N LEU A 533 2.07 5.67 -45.96
CA LEU A 533 1.43 6.92 -45.52
C LEU A 533 0.01 6.67 -45.00
N ARG A 534 -0.79 5.88 -45.72
CA ARG A 534 -2.15 5.51 -45.27
C ARG A 534 -2.14 4.76 -43.94
N ASP A 535 -1.18 3.86 -43.75
CA ASP A 535 -1.00 3.13 -42.50
C ASP A 535 -0.59 4.07 -41.36
N SER A 536 0.28 5.04 -41.64
CA SER A 536 0.66 6.07 -40.66
C SER A 536 -0.51 7.00 -40.30
N GLU A 537 -1.36 7.38 -41.25
CA GLU A 537 -2.57 8.18 -41.02
C GLU A 537 -3.57 7.43 -40.14
N ALA A 538 -3.80 6.13 -40.40
CA ALA A 538 -4.66 5.30 -39.56
C ALA A 538 -4.15 5.23 -38.11
N ARG A 539 -2.84 5.05 -37.92
CA ARG A 539 -2.20 5.05 -36.59
C ARG A 539 -2.27 6.40 -35.88
N VAL A 540 -2.18 7.51 -36.61
CA VAL A 540 -2.39 8.85 -36.04
C VAL A 540 -3.83 9.00 -35.56
N THR A 541 -4.81 8.51 -36.32
CA THR A 541 -6.22 8.57 -35.93
C THR A 541 -6.48 7.75 -34.66
N GLU A 542 -5.87 6.57 -34.54
CA GLU A 542 -5.94 5.72 -33.33
C GLU A 542 -5.30 6.42 -32.11
N LEU A 543 -4.15 7.05 -32.28
CA LEU A 543 -3.51 7.83 -31.22
C LEU A 543 -4.34 9.07 -30.82
N GLU A 544 -5.01 9.73 -31.76
CA GLU A 544 -5.92 10.85 -31.45
C GLU A 544 -7.11 10.38 -30.60
N GLU A 545 -7.69 9.21 -30.90
CA GLU A 545 -8.73 8.60 -30.06
C GLU A 545 -8.22 8.25 -28.66
N GLU A 546 -7.02 7.69 -28.54
CA GLU A 546 -6.40 7.34 -27.26
C GLU A 546 -6.07 8.58 -26.40
N VAL A 547 -5.67 9.68 -27.03
CA VAL A 547 -5.49 10.99 -26.36
C VAL A 547 -6.81 11.56 -25.84
N ILE A 548 -7.91 11.40 -26.58
CA ILE A 548 -9.24 11.83 -26.11
C ILE A 548 -9.65 11.01 -24.88
N VAL A 549 -9.48 9.69 -24.91
CA VAL A 549 -9.77 8.82 -23.75
C VAL A 549 -8.91 9.21 -22.54
N SER A 550 -7.61 9.37 -22.74
CA SER A 550 -6.67 9.79 -21.68
C SER A 550 -7.02 11.17 -21.10
N GLY A 551 -7.50 12.10 -21.94
CA GLY A 551 -7.99 13.40 -21.51
C GLY A 551 -9.22 13.29 -20.60
N THR A 552 -10.18 12.42 -20.94
CA THR A 552 -11.36 12.19 -20.10
C THR A 552 -11.02 11.53 -18.76
N GLU A 553 -10.00 10.66 -18.73
CA GLU A 553 -9.52 10.07 -17.48
C GLU A 553 -8.82 11.10 -16.59
N LEU A 554 -8.04 12.01 -17.18
CA LEU A 554 -7.44 13.14 -16.47
C LEU A 554 -8.49 14.06 -15.85
N ASP A 555 -9.54 14.41 -16.60
CA ASP A 555 -10.66 15.22 -16.08
C ASP A 555 -11.35 14.51 -14.90
N HIS A 556 -11.50 13.18 -14.96
CA HIS A 556 -12.07 12.39 -13.88
C HIS A 556 -11.18 12.39 -12.63
N LEU A 557 -9.88 12.18 -12.80
CA LEU A 557 -8.90 12.22 -11.72
C LEU A 557 -8.81 13.61 -11.09
N GLU A 558 -8.88 14.69 -11.88
CA GLU A 558 -8.89 16.05 -11.37
C GLU A 558 -10.16 16.33 -10.53
N ALA A 559 -11.32 15.87 -10.98
CA ALA A 559 -12.57 15.96 -10.23
C ALA A 559 -12.51 15.16 -8.91
N GLU A 560 -11.92 13.96 -8.92
CA GLU A 560 -11.74 13.14 -7.72
C GLU A 560 -10.76 13.78 -6.73
N ASN A 561 -9.65 14.32 -7.22
CA ASN A 561 -8.67 15.04 -6.41
C ASN A 561 -9.29 16.30 -5.77
N GLY A 562 -10.13 17.03 -6.50
CA GLY A 562 -10.93 18.13 -5.95
C GLY A 562 -11.87 17.68 -4.82
N ARG A 563 -12.52 16.52 -4.98
CA ARG A 563 -13.36 15.90 -3.94
C ARG A 563 -12.57 15.50 -2.70
N LEU A 564 -11.39 14.89 -2.89
CA LEU A 564 -10.49 14.49 -1.81
C LEU A 564 -9.96 15.71 -1.05
N LYS A 565 -9.61 16.78 -1.77
CA LYS A 565 -9.21 18.06 -1.16
C LYS A 565 -10.32 18.66 -0.29
N GLY A 566 -11.56 18.70 -0.79
CA GLY A 566 -12.72 19.15 0.00
C GLY A 566 -13.01 18.27 1.22
N SER A 567 -12.82 16.95 1.10
CA SER A 567 -12.90 16.01 2.22
C SER A 567 -11.82 16.27 3.27
N SER A 568 -10.57 16.49 2.83
CA SER A 568 -9.44 16.81 3.69
C SER A 568 -9.67 18.11 4.46
N GLU A 569 -10.15 19.17 3.79
CA GLU A 569 -10.51 20.44 4.43
C GLU A 569 -11.62 20.26 5.48
N SER A 570 -12.64 19.44 5.20
CA SER A 570 -13.71 19.09 6.15
C SER A 570 -13.18 18.34 7.38
N VAL A 571 -12.27 17.38 7.18
CA VAL A 571 -11.60 16.66 8.27
C VAL A 571 -10.73 17.60 9.10
N LEU A 572 -9.98 18.51 8.46
CA LEU A 572 -9.16 19.51 9.15
C LEU A 572 -10.03 20.41 10.03
N GLN A 573 -11.20 20.82 9.54
CA GLN A 573 -12.15 21.65 10.28
C GLN A 573 -12.75 20.90 11.49
N LYS A 574 -13.07 19.61 11.33
CA LYS A 574 -13.49 18.74 12.45
C LYS A 574 -12.38 18.55 13.47
N LEU A 575 -11.13 18.39 13.02
CA LEU A 575 -9.96 18.24 13.89
C LEU A 575 -9.76 19.51 14.73
N GLN A 576 -9.81 20.69 14.12
CA GLN A 576 -9.76 21.97 14.84
C GLN A 576 -10.90 22.12 15.85
N GLY A 577 -12.12 21.69 15.50
CA GLY A 577 -13.24 21.63 16.43
C GLY A 577 -12.97 20.70 17.63
N SER A 578 -12.41 19.51 17.37
CA SER A 578 -12.05 18.56 18.41
C SER A 578 -10.93 19.08 19.31
N GLU A 579 -9.91 19.75 18.76
CA GLU A 579 -8.82 20.37 19.50
C GLU A 579 -9.32 21.50 20.42
N GLY A 580 -10.27 22.32 19.94
CA GLY A 580 -10.94 23.31 20.76
C GLY A 580 -11.76 22.70 21.90
N THR A 581 -12.32 21.51 21.69
CA THR A 581 -13.08 20.77 22.71
C THR A 581 -12.12 20.17 23.75
N VAL A 582 -10.99 19.60 23.30
CA VAL A 582 -9.93 19.09 24.17
C VAL A 582 -9.35 20.20 25.04
N LYS A 583 -9.01 21.36 24.48
CA LYS A 583 -8.53 22.53 25.27
C LYS A 583 -9.51 22.95 26.34
N ARG A 584 -10.81 22.93 26.04
CA ARG A 584 -11.87 23.26 27.01
C ARG A 584 -11.93 22.25 28.15
N LEU A 585 -11.92 20.95 27.84
CA LEU A 585 -11.92 19.88 28.84
C LEU A 585 -10.63 19.92 29.69
N GLN A 586 -9.49 20.23 29.10
CA GLN A 586 -8.23 20.37 29.81
C GLN A 586 -8.27 21.52 30.82
N GLN A 587 -8.86 22.66 30.43
CA GLN A 587 -9.09 23.80 31.32
C GLN A 587 -10.04 23.44 32.47
N GLU A 588 -11.09 22.67 32.18
CA GLU A 588 -12.06 22.18 33.17
C GLU A 588 -11.41 21.22 34.18
N CYS A 589 -10.57 20.28 33.70
CA CYS A 589 -9.76 19.43 34.58
C CYS A 589 -8.79 20.22 35.45
N GLN A 590 -8.15 21.27 34.92
CA GLN A 590 -7.27 22.14 35.71
C GLN A 590 -8.04 22.91 36.80
N ASN A 591 -9.23 23.41 36.47
CA ASN A 591 -10.08 24.08 37.45
C ASN A 591 -10.53 23.12 38.56
N LEU A 592 -11.02 21.93 38.21
CA LEU A 592 -11.39 20.89 39.17
C LEU A 592 -10.21 20.45 40.03
N HIS A 593 -9.01 20.33 39.45
CA HIS A 593 -7.80 20.00 40.21
C HIS A 593 -7.40 21.11 41.19
N GLY A 594 -7.62 22.38 40.83
CA GLY A 594 -7.46 23.53 41.72
C GLY A 594 -8.45 23.50 42.88
N GLU A 595 -9.73 23.20 42.60
CA GLU A 595 -10.77 23.05 43.63
C GLU A 595 -10.46 21.88 44.57
N LEU A 596 -10.02 20.74 44.05
CA LEU A 596 -9.68 19.56 44.83
C LEU A 596 -8.43 19.80 45.72
N SER A 597 -7.45 20.55 45.20
CA SER A 597 -6.29 20.99 45.98
C SER A 597 -6.67 21.96 47.09
N SER A 598 -7.66 22.83 46.87
CA SER A 598 -8.16 23.75 47.89
C SER A 598 -8.94 23.02 49.00
N LEU A 599 -9.71 21.98 48.66
CA LEU A 599 -10.37 21.08 49.61
C LEU A 599 -9.36 20.26 50.43
N GLN A 600 -8.28 19.80 49.81
CA GLN A 600 -7.22 19.06 50.49
C GLN A 600 -6.41 19.95 51.44
N ALA A 601 -6.26 21.24 51.14
CA ALA A 601 -5.64 22.21 52.05
C ALA A 601 -6.53 22.60 53.25
N GLN A 602 -7.84 22.36 53.17
CA GLN A 602 -8.80 22.58 54.27
C GLN A 602 -8.98 21.35 55.17
N SER A 603 -8.32 20.22 54.87
CA SER A 603 -8.34 19.00 55.69
C SER A 603 -7.38 19.13 56.89
N VAL A 604 -7.92 19.09 58.10
CA VAL A 604 -7.14 19.05 59.35
C VAL A 604 -6.52 17.65 59.52
N ARG A 605 -5.19 17.56 59.51
CA ARG A 605 -4.47 16.32 59.87
C ARG A 605 -4.56 16.09 61.37
N ILE A 606 -5.23 15.01 61.78
CA ILE A 606 -5.19 14.52 63.17
C ILE A 606 -3.77 13.98 63.46
N PRO A 607 -3.06 14.50 64.48
CA PRO A 607 -1.72 14.01 64.86
C PRO A 607 -1.76 12.55 65.32
N GLU A 608 -0.68 11.79 65.16
CA GLU A 608 -0.57 10.44 65.73
C GLU A 608 -0.03 10.47 67.18
N GLY A 609 -0.53 9.57 68.04
CA GLY A 609 -0.20 9.49 69.48
C GLY A 609 -1.40 9.73 70.40
N ALA A 610 -1.18 9.82 71.72
CA ALA A 610 -2.26 9.98 72.71
C ALA A 610 -3.13 11.25 72.48
N ALA A 611 -2.53 12.34 71.99
CA ALA A 611 -3.27 13.53 71.59
C ALA A 611 -4.16 13.29 70.33
N GLY A 612 -3.75 12.38 69.45
CA GLY A 612 -4.51 11.93 68.28
C GLY A 612 -5.67 10.99 68.60
N GLU A 613 -5.55 10.20 69.66
CA GLU A 613 -6.65 9.38 70.16
C GLU A 613 -7.72 10.24 70.83
N VAL A 614 -7.31 11.21 71.66
CA VAL A 614 -8.22 12.21 72.24
C VAL A 614 -8.91 13.00 71.12
N SER A 615 -8.15 13.49 70.13
CA SER A 615 -8.72 14.21 68.98
C SER A 615 -9.70 13.35 68.17
N ARG A 616 -9.46 12.03 68.03
CA ARG A 616 -10.40 11.10 67.38
C ARG A 616 -11.69 10.91 68.17
N VAL A 617 -11.62 10.87 69.49
CA VAL A 617 -12.81 10.82 70.36
C VAL A 617 -13.63 12.11 70.24
N PHE A 618 -12.97 13.28 70.25
CA PHE A 618 -13.64 14.57 70.02
C PHE A 618 -14.26 14.67 68.62
N TYR A 619 -13.57 14.21 67.57
CA TYR A 619 -14.11 14.17 66.20
C TYR A 619 -15.30 13.21 66.07
N ARG A 620 -15.25 12.04 66.72
CA ARG A 620 -16.37 11.07 66.72
C ARG A 620 -17.57 11.62 67.49
N ALA A 621 -17.36 12.26 68.63
CA ALA A 621 -18.42 12.93 69.38
C ALA A 621 -19.04 14.09 68.59
N ALA A 622 -18.22 14.90 67.89
CA ALA A 622 -18.70 15.99 67.04
C ALA A 622 -19.49 15.49 65.82
N ASP A 623 -19.09 14.37 65.22
CA ASP A 623 -19.81 13.75 64.11
C ASP A 623 -21.15 13.16 64.57
N GLU A 624 -21.18 12.50 65.75
CA GLU A 624 -22.42 11.96 66.32
C GLU A 624 -23.41 13.03 66.81
N LEU A 625 -22.92 14.18 67.28
CA LEU A 625 -23.73 15.33 67.71
C LEU A 625 -24.15 16.24 66.55
N ARG A 626 -23.62 16.06 65.33
CA ARG A 626 -23.85 16.93 64.17
C ARG A 626 -25.33 17.09 63.79
N ASP A 627 -26.11 16.05 64.02
CA ASP A 627 -27.53 15.99 63.65
C ASP A 627 -28.47 16.44 64.79
N ILE A 628 -27.93 16.84 65.95
CA ILE A 628 -28.72 17.31 67.09
C ILE A 628 -28.61 18.84 67.17
N PRO A 629 -29.71 19.59 66.97
CA PRO A 629 -29.70 21.04 67.08
C PRO A 629 -29.45 21.45 68.53
N ILE A 630 -28.30 22.07 68.81
CA ILE A 630 -27.95 22.60 70.13
C ILE A 630 -27.97 24.14 70.07
N ILE A 631 -28.70 24.76 70.98
CA ILE A 631 -28.77 26.21 71.12
C ILE A 631 -27.73 26.64 72.16
N LEU A 632 -26.67 27.27 71.68
CA LEU A 632 -25.62 27.83 72.54
C LEU A 632 -26.08 29.18 73.10
N ASP A 633 -26.20 29.28 74.43
CA ASP A 633 -26.53 30.55 75.07
C ASP A 633 -25.31 31.47 75.05
N THR A 634 -25.38 32.55 74.28
CA THR A 634 -24.31 33.55 74.18
C THR A 634 -24.18 34.43 75.42
N ASN A 635 -25.07 34.28 76.42
CA ASN A 635 -25.07 35.10 77.63
C ASN A 635 -24.10 34.61 78.74
N GLY A 636 -23.34 33.54 78.49
CA GLY A 636 -22.18 33.17 79.32
C GLY A 636 -22.48 32.33 80.56
N GLU A 637 -23.63 31.67 80.65
CA GLU A 637 -23.95 30.76 81.77
C GLU A 637 -23.27 29.38 81.67
N LEU A 638 -22.79 28.99 80.48
CA LEU A 638 -22.04 27.75 80.26
C LEU A 638 -21.03 27.91 79.12
N GLY A 639 -19.74 27.65 79.39
CA GLY A 639 -18.72 27.68 78.34
C GLY A 639 -18.90 26.54 77.33
N THR A 640 -18.69 26.81 76.04
CA THR A 640 -18.75 25.77 74.98
C THR A 640 -17.79 24.61 75.22
N SER A 641 -16.64 24.87 75.86
CA SER A 641 -15.69 23.83 76.26
C SER A 641 -16.16 22.99 77.44
N GLU A 642 -16.90 23.57 78.40
CA GLU A 642 -17.45 22.86 79.56
C GLU A 642 -18.65 22.01 79.17
N LEU A 643 -19.55 22.53 78.31
CA LEU A 643 -20.63 21.75 77.72
C LEU A 643 -20.11 20.54 76.95
N ALA A 644 -19.04 20.73 76.16
CA ALA A 644 -18.43 19.65 75.39
C ALA A 644 -17.79 18.58 76.30
N SER A 645 -17.14 18.96 77.41
CA SER A 645 -16.55 17.97 78.33
C SER A 645 -17.62 17.14 79.02
N GLU A 646 -18.72 17.76 79.45
CA GLU A 646 -19.83 17.06 80.10
C GLU A 646 -20.65 16.19 79.14
N LEU A 647 -20.85 16.64 77.89
CA LEU A 647 -21.51 15.78 76.89
C LEU A 647 -20.66 14.55 76.55
N ILE A 648 -19.33 14.71 76.43
CA ILE A 648 -18.43 13.61 76.05
C ILE A 648 -18.35 12.51 77.11
N THR A 649 -18.43 12.84 78.40
CA THR A 649 -18.46 11.83 79.47
C THR A 649 -19.74 11.00 79.47
N LEU A 650 -20.81 11.51 78.85
CA LEU A 650 -22.13 10.88 78.80
C LEU A 650 -22.41 10.12 77.48
N ILE A 651 -21.58 10.31 76.44
CA ILE A 651 -21.74 9.70 75.10
C ILE A 651 -21.43 8.18 75.06
N ASP A 652 -20.89 7.61 76.13
CA ASP A 652 -20.62 6.16 76.25
C ASP A 652 -21.83 5.34 76.75
N CYS A 653 -22.97 5.97 77.07
CA CYS A 653 -24.18 5.27 77.54
C CYS A 653 -24.99 4.65 76.39
N TYR A 654 -25.45 3.40 76.54
CA TYR A 654 -26.26 2.72 75.51
C TYR A 654 -27.55 3.51 75.20
N ASN A 655 -27.79 3.81 73.92
CA ASN A 655 -28.96 4.54 73.37
C ASN A 655 -29.13 6.02 73.76
N TRP A 656 -28.08 6.70 74.21
CA TRP A 656 -28.17 8.11 74.60
C TRP A 656 -28.71 9.04 73.49
N LYS A 657 -28.30 8.83 72.24
CA LYS A 657 -28.68 9.66 71.07
C LYS A 657 -30.16 9.54 70.74
N GLU A 658 -30.70 8.32 70.79
CA GLU A 658 -32.13 8.07 70.57
C GLU A 658 -32.98 8.71 71.66
N ASN A 659 -32.53 8.63 72.92
CA ASN A 659 -33.21 9.24 74.06
C ASN A 659 -33.20 10.78 73.97
N LEU A 660 -32.05 11.37 73.59
CA LEU A 660 -31.89 12.81 73.43
C LEU A 660 -32.75 13.36 72.28
N LEU A 661 -32.79 12.65 71.14
CA LEU A 661 -33.68 12.98 70.03
C LEU A 661 -35.15 12.82 70.44
N SER A 662 -35.50 11.77 71.16
CA SER A 662 -36.87 11.55 71.65
C SER A 662 -37.32 12.62 72.65
N PHE A 663 -36.37 13.20 73.39
CA PHE A 663 -36.59 14.36 74.25
C PHE A 663 -36.74 15.65 73.44
N LEU A 664 -35.90 15.87 72.43
CA LEU A 664 -36.03 17.01 71.52
C LEU A 664 -37.41 17.07 70.83
N HIS A 665 -37.92 15.91 70.39
CA HIS A 665 -39.25 15.80 69.78
C HIS A 665 -40.42 15.88 70.77
N SER A 666 -40.14 16.01 72.07
CA SER A 666 -41.20 16.13 73.10
C SER A 666 -41.68 17.56 73.31
N ASP A 667 -40.99 18.55 72.73
CA ASP A 667 -41.28 19.99 72.86
C ASP A 667 -41.45 20.46 74.32
N SER A 668 -40.70 19.82 75.23
CA SER A 668 -40.80 20.12 76.66
C SER A 668 -39.99 21.36 77.02
N GLU A 669 -40.69 22.46 77.35
CA GLU A 669 -40.10 23.75 77.76
C GLU A 669 -39.62 23.75 79.23
N ASP A 670 -39.80 22.65 79.95
CA ASP A 670 -39.30 22.50 81.31
C ASP A 670 -37.82 22.09 81.32
N TRP A 671 -37.12 22.33 82.43
CA TRP A 671 -35.75 21.88 82.62
C TRP A 671 -35.70 20.46 83.18
N PHE A 672 -34.85 19.60 82.60
CA PHE A 672 -34.66 18.21 83.01
C PHE A 672 -33.19 17.92 83.23
N CYS A 673 -32.88 16.96 84.10
CA CYS A 673 -31.51 16.48 84.24
C CYS A 673 -31.06 15.75 82.97
N LEU A 674 -29.96 16.19 82.35
CA LEU A 674 -29.44 15.59 81.12
C LEU A 674 -29.13 14.10 81.29
N GLU A 675 -28.49 13.72 82.39
CA GLU A 675 -28.17 12.30 82.65
C GLU A 675 -29.42 11.41 82.71
N GLN A 676 -30.52 11.91 83.31
CA GLN A 676 -31.78 11.19 83.37
C GLN A 676 -32.42 11.09 81.99
N VAL A 677 -32.41 12.19 81.23
CA VAL A 677 -32.89 12.21 79.84
C VAL A 677 -32.10 11.23 78.98
N MET A 678 -30.78 11.17 79.10
CA MET A 678 -29.93 10.24 78.35
C MET A 678 -30.12 8.78 78.79
N ALA A 679 -30.48 8.54 80.05
CA ALA A 679 -30.88 7.22 80.56
C ALA A 679 -32.32 6.82 80.18
N GLY A 680 -33.10 7.71 79.56
CA GLY A 680 -34.48 7.47 79.13
C GLY A 680 -35.55 7.74 80.20
N ASP A 681 -35.16 8.33 81.33
CA ASP A 681 -36.06 8.72 82.43
C ASP A 681 -36.57 10.17 82.23
N ARG A 682 -37.90 10.33 82.17
CA ARG A 682 -38.56 11.62 81.93
C ARG A 682 -39.20 12.23 83.18
N ASP A 683 -39.10 11.57 84.33
CA ASP A 683 -39.72 12.05 85.57
C ASP A 683 -38.84 13.07 86.34
N GLY A 684 -37.62 13.29 85.84
CA GLY A 684 -36.58 14.15 86.39
C GLY A 684 -36.74 15.66 86.17
N LYS A 685 -37.96 16.20 86.29
CA LYS A 685 -38.21 17.65 86.12
C LYS A 685 -37.52 18.46 87.23
N ALA A 686 -36.62 19.35 86.82
CA ALA A 686 -35.94 20.29 87.71
C ALA A 686 -36.91 21.36 88.20
N ASN A 687 -36.69 21.85 89.43
CA ASN A 687 -37.57 22.83 90.07
C ASN A 687 -36.87 24.20 90.05
N GLY A 688 -36.88 24.85 88.89
CA GLY A 688 -36.04 26.03 88.64
C GLY A 688 -34.62 25.62 88.26
N ASP A 689 -33.62 26.21 88.91
CA ASP A 689 -32.19 25.98 88.68
C ASP A 689 -31.60 24.81 89.49
N LYS A 690 -32.45 23.97 90.10
CA LYS A 690 -32.04 22.86 90.97
C LYS A 690 -32.59 21.52 90.53
N CYS A 691 -31.69 20.56 90.29
CA CYS A 691 -32.02 19.16 90.12
C CYS A 691 -32.36 18.52 91.48
N LYS A 692 -33.32 17.58 91.50
CA LYS A 692 -33.69 16.84 92.72
C LYS A 692 -32.82 15.61 92.99
N HIS A 693 -32.03 15.19 92.01
CA HIS A 693 -31.34 13.89 92.01
C HIS A 693 -29.82 14.01 92.05
N HIS A 694 -29.26 15.08 91.51
CA HIS A 694 -27.82 15.29 91.40
C HIS A 694 -27.45 16.71 91.82
N ASP A 695 -26.41 16.85 92.63
CA ASP A 695 -25.74 18.13 92.87
C ASP A 695 -24.75 18.37 91.70
N ASP A 696 -24.71 19.59 91.15
CA ASP A 696 -23.85 19.99 90.02
C ASP A 696 -24.09 19.23 88.68
N CYS A 697 -25.34 18.97 88.29
CA CYS A 697 -25.64 18.34 87.00
C CYS A 697 -26.03 19.33 85.88
N LEU A 698 -25.89 18.87 84.63
CA LEU A 698 -26.34 19.61 83.47
C LEU A 698 -27.86 19.46 83.28
N LEU A 699 -28.55 20.59 83.22
CA LEU A 699 -29.97 20.65 82.89
C LEU A 699 -30.14 20.89 81.38
N VAL A 700 -31.14 20.25 80.78
CA VAL A 700 -31.51 20.36 79.37
C VAL A 700 -32.99 20.72 79.22
N THR A 701 -33.30 21.58 78.27
CA THR A 701 -34.67 21.92 77.87
C THR A 701 -34.75 22.05 76.35
N VAL A 702 -35.96 21.96 75.79
CA VAL A 702 -36.20 22.21 74.36
C VAL A 702 -36.61 23.66 74.19
N ASP A 703 -35.84 24.42 73.42
CA ASP A 703 -36.13 25.80 73.05
C ASP A 703 -36.27 25.90 71.52
N SER A 704 -37.19 26.72 71.05
CA SER A 704 -37.50 26.85 69.62
C SER A 704 -36.95 28.16 69.07
N LEU A 705 -35.69 28.12 68.64
CA LEU A 705 -35.08 29.26 67.96
C LEU A 705 -35.47 29.25 66.48
N LEU A 706 -36.21 30.27 66.01
CA LEU A 706 -36.65 30.41 64.61
C LEU A 706 -37.52 29.24 64.09
N GLY A 707 -38.26 28.56 64.98
CA GLY A 707 -39.17 27.46 64.62
C GLY A 707 -38.47 26.11 64.39
N ILE A 708 -37.19 26.00 64.74
CA ILE A 708 -36.45 24.73 64.76
C ILE A 708 -36.24 24.37 66.24
N PRO A 709 -36.78 23.25 66.74
CA PRO A 709 -36.55 22.82 68.12
C PRO A 709 -35.07 22.51 68.29
N GLY A 710 -34.47 23.04 69.35
CA GLY A 710 -33.09 22.78 69.73
C GLY A 710 -32.94 22.61 71.23
N LEU A 711 -31.88 21.91 71.63
CA LEU A 711 -31.58 21.68 73.04
C LEU A 711 -30.81 22.86 73.61
N LYS A 712 -31.33 23.44 74.69
CA LYS A 712 -30.66 24.45 75.49
C LYS A 712 -30.18 23.83 76.80
N PHE A 713 -28.98 24.21 77.23
CA PHE A 713 -28.33 23.64 78.42
C PHE A 713 -28.00 24.71 79.45
N MET A 714 -28.03 24.34 80.73
CA MET A 714 -27.52 25.14 81.84
C MET A 714 -26.99 24.24 82.96
N MET A 715 -26.08 24.73 83.80
CA MET A 715 -25.71 24.00 85.02
C MET A 715 -26.71 24.26 86.13
N SER A 716 -27.08 23.19 86.85
CA SER A 716 -27.79 23.28 88.12
C SER A 716 -26.92 24.03 89.14
N LYS A 717 -27.50 24.94 89.93
CA LYS A 717 -26.81 25.77 90.95
C LYS A 717 -27.09 25.38 92.39
#